data_AF-A0A8S1W1S8-F1
#
_entry.id   AF-A0A8S1W1S8-F1
#
_cell.length_a   1.000
_cell.length_b   1.000
_cell.length_c   1.000
_cell.angle_alpha   90.00
_cell.angle_beta   90.00
_cell.angle_gamma   90.00
#
_symmetry.space_group_name_H-M   'P 1'
#
loop_
_entity.id
_entity.type
_entity.pdbx_description
1 polymer ?
#
loop_
_entity_poly.entity_id
_entity_poly.type
_entity_poly.pdbx_seq_one_letter_code
_entity_poly.pdbx_strand_id
1 'polypeptide(L)'
;MQQIQEEFAKLKIDTSITGFIHCQEFDKHFSNNEHHENPQRTQSIDQTIQDYLQSKNIKKQVEQLSQFKQCDINHLKLVYDQKYIDFVEGLFKDVGDKKITKDFVHLGDTYLCKTSAITARKCVQAVLEGVDKILTQEWKNAFCSVRPPGHHSGHKSQPNGFCIFNNVAIAAKYARQKYNVNKIVIFDWDVHHCDGTEAIFYEDPNTLVISIHRYDNKTFYPGSGDPNKIGGKNAEFKNINVGWNVNWKTDDAPGYDDYVYAFDRLLGPIIKQFGPDFIIISAGYDSAMGDPLGCIKNTREGYQYMTEQLSQICPKVLAVLEGGYNLDVTADCALATFQQLMGVPQEFPVNIQPLKCGLSAVTTTVDKQKEFWTCLSSKELIEYQRKYFGQAADLISGGHLSAFEIKDNLIIKTTKKAEFKFYSTLTDLSNPYYEENQRLIKFLPKLISFDDKTCSITMENLTYGLENGSILDLKIGYKTYHPNCSAEKRKKEMKKAAQCDQNQMGLRVGGIKIRDQNGELTINKHGSEAYHLIRNEKLMNDYIEQVFRSNLAEQPNREALQGCIKFIQELVEVLQTIKRMFRSTSILIIVDNISKKYQIKWIDFNYVMKLSDDDENPKEQMDNNIIGGLKYLISMLKQIEQK
;
A
#
# COMPACT_ATOMS: atom_id res chain seq x y z
N MET A 1 -43.49 -16.61 24.48
CA MET A 1 -42.71 -16.29 23.26
C MET A 1 -42.49 -14.79 23.14
N GLN A 2 -43.54 -14.00 22.88
CA GLN A 2 -43.42 -12.52 22.77
C GLN A 2 -42.97 -11.85 24.08
N GLN A 3 -43.50 -12.30 25.22
CA GLN A 3 -43.08 -11.82 26.56
C GLN A 3 -41.63 -12.22 26.93
N ILE A 4 -41.14 -13.37 26.42
CA ILE A 4 -39.75 -13.82 26.58
C ILE A 4 -38.83 -13.00 25.66
N GLN A 5 -39.28 -12.68 24.44
CA GLN A 5 -38.56 -11.77 23.53
C GLN A 5 -38.50 -10.34 24.07
N GLU A 6 -39.55 -9.86 24.75
CA GLU A 6 -39.58 -8.57 25.42
C GLU A 6 -38.70 -8.53 26.68
N GLU A 7 -38.63 -9.62 27.47
CA GLU A 7 -37.66 -9.73 28.57
C GLU A 7 -36.21 -9.85 28.08
N PHE A 8 -35.96 -10.58 26.99
CA PHE A 8 -34.64 -10.60 26.32
C PHE A 8 -34.25 -9.24 25.74
N ALA A 9 -35.21 -8.48 25.22
CA ALA A 9 -34.97 -7.12 24.73
C ALA A 9 -34.66 -6.14 25.88
N LYS A 10 -35.20 -6.38 27.09
CA LYS A 10 -34.89 -5.63 28.32
C LYS A 10 -33.57 -6.05 28.97
N LEU A 11 -33.06 -7.25 28.66
CA LEU A 11 -31.73 -7.76 29.03
C LEU A 11 -30.62 -7.32 28.05
N LYS A 12 -30.92 -6.46 27.07
CA LYS A 12 -29.88 -5.75 26.32
C LYS A 12 -29.13 -4.84 27.29
N ILE A 13 -28.10 -5.40 27.93
CA ILE A 13 -26.98 -4.63 28.44
C ILE A 13 -26.59 -3.69 27.30
N ASP A 14 -26.53 -2.41 27.58
CA ASP A 14 -26.01 -1.42 26.65
C ASP A 14 -24.52 -1.76 26.42
N THR A 15 -24.24 -2.64 25.46
CA THR A 15 -22.88 -3.13 25.17
C THR A 15 -22.11 -2.08 24.38
N SER A 16 -22.03 -0.86 24.92
CA SER A 16 -21.18 0.22 24.40
C SER A 16 -19.82 0.24 25.10
N ILE A 17 -19.60 -0.58 26.13
CA ILE A 17 -18.32 -0.63 26.86
C ILE A 17 -17.26 -1.32 26.00
N THR A 18 -16.13 -0.63 25.80
CA THR A 18 -14.88 -1.20 25.29
C THR A 18 -13.97 -1.56 26.47
N GLY A 19 -13.51 -2.80 26.52
CA GLY A 19 -12.59 -3.27 27.55
C GLY A 19 -11.16 -2.83 27.29
N PHE A 20 -10.44 -2.44 28.34
CA PHE A 20 -8.99 -2.23 28.30
C PHE A 20 -8.31 -3.11 29.35
N ILE A 21 -7.33 -3.91 28.94
CA ILE A 21 -6.63 -4.84 29.82
C ILE A 21 -5.16 -4.49 29.88
N HIS A 22 -4.67 -4.17 31.08
CA HIS A 22 -3.25 -3.94 31.34
C HIS A 22 -2.93 -4.20 32.81
N CYS A 23 -1.83 -4.90 33.10
CA CYS A 23 -1.40 -5.21 34.46
C CYS A 23 0.09 -4.90 34.66
N GLN A 24 0.41 -4.13 35.70
CA GLN A 24 1.80 -3.83 36.09
C GLN A 24 2.62 -5.09 36.43
N GLU A 25 1.97 -6.21 36.79
CA GLU A 25 2.70 -7.46 37.03
C GLU A 25 3.30 -8.08 35.77
N PHE A 26 2.89 -7.62 34.58
CA PHE A 26 3.54 -8.02 33.33
C PHE A 26 4.99 -7.52 33.26
N ASP A 27 5.32 -6.42 33.94
CA ASP A 27 6.66 -5.85 34.01
C ASP A 27 7.65 -6.75 34.75
N LYS A 28 7.15 -7.71 35.54
CA LYS A 28 7.97 -8.70 36.22
C LYS A 28 8.63 -9.68 35.25
N HIS A 29 8.20 -9.78 33.99
CA HIS A 29 8.98 -10.44 32.94
C HIS A 29 9.96 -9.43 32.34
N PHE A 30 11.24 -9.51 32.67
CA PHE A 30 12.22 -8.51 32.20
C PHE A 30 13.55 -9.17 31.87
N SER A 31 14.34 -8.47 31.05
CA SER A 31 15.70 -8.85 30.67
C SER A 31 16.71 -8.16 31.60
N ASN A 32 17.82 -8.83 31.89
CA ASN A 32 18.96 -8.23 32.60
C ASN A 32 19.84 -7.35 31.69
N ASN A 33 19.61 -7.38 30.38
CA ASN A 33 20.29 -6.57 29.37
C ASN A 33 19.26 -5.71 28.61
N GLU A 34 19.73 -4.67 27.92
CA GLU A 34 18.91 -3.96 26.95
C GLU A 34 18.35 -4.94 25.90
N HIS A 35 17.05 -4.88 25.68
CA HIS A 35 16.34 -5.78 24.79
C HIS A 35 15.14 -5.05 24.17
N HIS A 36 14.87 -5.29 22.88
CA HIS A 36 13.77 -4.64 22.17
C HIS A 36 12.42 -4.96 22.82
N GLU A 37 12.17 -6.22 23.15
CA GLU A 37 11.05 -6.61 24.01
C GLU A 37 11.40 -6.27 25.48
N ASN A 38 10.66 -5.33 26.07
CA ASN A 38 10.87 -4.86 27.45
C ASN A 38 9.56 -4.35 28.08
N PRO A 39 9.50 -4.20 29.42
CA PRO A 39 8.32 -3.71 30.13
C PRO A 39 7.79 -2.34 29.67
N GLN A 40 8.68 -1.43 29.25
CA GLN A 40 8.32 -0.07 28.89
C GLN A 40 7.32 -0.01 27.72
N ARG A 41 7.27 -1.05 26.88
CA ARG A 41 6.29 -1.17 25.78
C ARG A 41 4.84 -1.12 26.27
N THR A 42 4.49 -1.95 27.27
CA THR A 42 3.12 -1.97 27.79
C THR A 42 2.85 -0.78 28.71
N GLN A 43 3.88 -0.26 29.38
CA GLN A 43 3.78 0.94 30.20
C GLN A 43 3.49 2.19 29.35
N SER A 44 4.15 2.36 28.19
CA SER A 44 3.90 3.51 27.30
C SER A 44 2.50 3.47 26.71
N ILE A 45 2.01 2.28 26.33
CA ILE A 45 0.63 2.07 25.87
C ILE A 45 -0.37 2.42 26.97
N ASP A 46 -0.21 1.89 28.19
CA ASP A 46 -1.11 2.19 29.31
C ASP A 46 -1.15 3.70 29.58
N GLN A 47 0.02 4.32 29.75
CA GLN A 47 0.12 5.76 29.99
C GLN A 47 -0.60 6.58 28.90
N THR A 48 -0.34 6.28 27.61
CA THR A 48 -0.93 7.01 26.48
C THR A 48 -2.45 6.84 26.40
N ILE A 49 -2.97 5.64 26.69
CA ILE A 49 -4.41 5.39 26.74
C ILE A 49 -5.04 6.09 27.95
N GLN A 50 -4.43 6.05 29.13
CA GLN A 50 -4.93 6.76 30.31
C GLN A 50 -5.00 8.27 30.08
N ASP A 51 -3.95 8.85 29.49
CA ASP A 51 -3.88 10.29 29.17
C ASP A 51 -4.98 10.68 28.18
N TYR A 52 -5.20 9.86 27.15
CA TYR A 52 -6.30 10.06 26.21
C TYR A 52 -7.67 10.02 26.92
N LEU A 53 -7.93 8.98 27.73
CA LEU A 53 -9.19 8.82 28.45
C LEU A 53 -9.47 9.96 29.43
N GLN A 54 -8.42 10.45 30.11
CA GLN A 54 -8.51 11.61 30.99
C GLN A 54 -8.80 12.89 30.19
N SER A 55 -8.08 13.12 29.09
CA SER A 55 -8.23 14.34 28.27
C SER A 55 -9.62 14.48 27.63
N LYS A 56 -10.27 13.36 27.30
CA LYS A 56 -11.61 13.36 26.67
C LYS A 56 -12.76 13.20 27.66
N ASN A 57 -12.47 12.90 28.93
CA ASN A 57 -13.47 12.63 29.97
C ASN A 57 -14.44 11.47 29.62
N ILE A 58 -13.94 10.41 28.96
CA ILE A 58 -14.74 9.28 28.42
C ILE A 58 -14.77 8.06 29.36
N LYS A 59 -14.48 8.22 30.66
CA LYS A 59 -14.37 7.09 31.62
C LYS A 59 -15.59 6.18 31.73
N LYS A 60 -16.78 6.62 31.30
CA LYS A 60 -18.02 5.82 31.36
C LYS A 60 -18.17 4.80 30.22
N GLN A 61 -17.37 4.89 29.15
CA GLN A 61 -17.46 4.00 27.98
C GLN A 61 -16.36 2.92 27.97
N VAL A 62 -15.50 2.91 28.99
CA VAL A 62 -14.36 1.99 29.09
C VAL A 62 -14.33 1.35 30.48
N GLU A 63 -14.15 0.04 30.52
CA GLU A 63 -13.84 -0.69 31.75
C GLU A 63 -12.40 -1.21 31.66
N GLN A 64 -11.60 -0.93 32.68
CA GLN A 64 -10.22 -1.41 32.75
C GLN A 64 -10.09 -2.58 33.75
N LEU A 65 -9.42 -3.65 33.33
CA LEU A 65 -8.98 -4.73 34.22
C LEU A 65 -7.46 -4.74 34.37
N SER A 66 -6.99 -4.85 35.61
CA SER A 66 -5.55 -4.72 35.93
C SER A 66 -5.00 -5.73 36.93
N GLN A 67 -5.81 -6.71 37.36
CA GLN A 67 -5.38 -7.73 38.32
C GLN A 67 -5.83 -9.11 37.84
N PHE A 68 -4.88 -10.04 37.79
CA PHE A 68 -5.11 -11.38 37.24
C PHE A 68 -4.43 -12.45 38.08
N LYS A 69 -5.17 -13.54 38.31
CA LYS A 69 -4.60 -14.80 38.78
C LYS A 69 -3.84 -15.50 37.64
N GLN A 70 -3.04 -16.50 37.98
CA GLN A 70 -2.47 -17.37 36.95
C GLN A 70 -3.58 -18.17 36.26
N CYS A 71 -3.50 -18.29 34.94
CA CYS A 71 -4.41 -19.13 34.15
C CYS A 71 -4.35 -20.59 34.60
N ASP A 72 -5.49 -21.29 34.63
CA ASP A 72 -5.52 -22.74 34.81
C ASP A 72 -4.65 -23.43 33.75
N ILE A 73 -3.84 -24.41 34.17
CA ILE A 73 -3.01 -25.23 33.30
C ILE A 73 -3.85 -25.93 32.22
N ASN A 74 -5.11 -26.28 32.52
CA ASN A 74 -6.00 -26.92 31.56
C ASN A 74 -6.29 -26.05 30.34
N HIS A 75 -6.26 -24.71 30.47
CA HIS A 75 -6.39 -23.83 29.31
C HIS A 75 -5.11 -23.80 28.47
N LEU A 76 -3.92 -23.90 29.09
CA LEU A 76 -2.66 -24.03 28.33
C LEU A 76 -2.64 -25.34 27.52
N LYS A 77 -3.22 -26.41 28.07
CA LYS A 77 -3.35 -27.73 27.42
C LYS A 77 -4.21 -27.72 26.16
N LEU A 78 -4.93 -26.64 25.87
CA LEU A 78 -5.64 -26.47 24.61
C LEU A 78 -4.71 -26.33 23.41
N VAL A 79 -3.45 -25.92 23.65
CA VAL A 79 -2.43 -25.69 22.63
C VAL A 79 -1.18 -26.53 22.89
N TYR A 80 -0.78 -26.68 24.15
CA TYR A 80 0.50 -27.27 24.51
C TYR A 80 0.36 -28.66 25.12
N ASP A 81 1.34 -29.52 24.86
CA ASP A 81 1.49 -30.75 25.62
C ASP A 81 2.03 -30.47 27.02
N GLN A 82 1.92 -31.47 27.91
CA GLN A 82 2.41 -31.34 29.28
C GLN A 82 3.93 -31.09 29.33
N LYS A 83 4.70 -31.63 28.38
CA LYS A 83 6.16 -31.50 28.36
C LYS A 83 6.59 -30.05 28.15
N TYR A 84 5.93 -29.32 27.25
CA TYR A 84 6.21 -27.91 27.03
C TYR A 84 5.87 -27.08 28.27
N ILE A 85 4.71 -27.33 28.87
CA ILE A 85 4.26 -26.62 30.08
C ILE A 85 5.25 -26.87 31.23
N ASP A 86 5.64 -28.13 31.45
CA ASP A 86 6.62 -28.51 32.48
C ASP A 86 8.00 -27.90 32.20
N PHE A 87 8.41 -27.81 30.94
CA PHE A 87 9.65 -27.15 30.54
C PHE A 87 9.62 -25.67 30.95
N VAL A 88 8.62 -24.90 30.54
CA VAL A 88 8.50 -23.48 30.85
C VAL A 88 8.39 -23.24 32.35
N GLU A 89 7.55 -24.01 33.05
CA GLU A 89 7.37 -23.87 34.50
C GLU A 89 8.57 -24.39 35.32
N GLY A 90 9.37 -25.29 34.76
CA GLY A 90 10.51 -25.93 35.41
C GLY A 90 11.83 -25.17 35.29
N LEU A 91 11.95 -24.22 34.35
CA LEU A 91 13.20 -23.50 34.03
C LEU A 91 13.90 -22.85 35.23
N PHE A 92 13.16 -22.46 36.26
CA PHE A 92 13.68 -21.78 37.46
C PHE A 92 13.29 -22.48 38.77
N LYS A 93 12.89 -23.76 38.71
CA LYS A 93 12.63 -24.60 39.89
C LYS A 93 13.85 -25.44 40.25
N ASP A 94 14.12 -25.57 41.55
CA ASP A 94 15.16 -26.49 42.03
C ASP A 94 14.80 -27.94 41.69
N VAL A 95 15.80 -28.75 41.35
CA VAL A 95 15.60 -30.17 40.98
C VAL A 95 16.45 -31.05 41.89
N GLY A 96 15.80 -31.75 42.83
CA GLY A 96 16.49 -32.50 43.88
C GLY A 96 17.38 -31.57 44.72
N ASP A 97 18.65 -31.94 44.89
CA ASP A 97 19.64 -31.11 45.60
C ASP A 97 20.28 -30.02 44.71
N LYS A 98 19.98 -29.99 43.40
CA LYS A 98 20.53 -28.97 42.49
C LYS A 98 19.71 -27.69 42.58
N LYS A 99 20.29 -26.69 43.21
CA LYS A 99 19.75 -25.32 43.25
C LYS A 99 20.00 -24.58 41.95
N ILE A 100 18.99 -23.91 41.41
CA ILE A 100 19.17 -23.01 40.27
C ILE A 100 19.82 -21.71 40.74
N THR A 101 21.00 -21.42 40.21
CA THR A 101 21.78 -20.21 40.52
C THR A 101 21.62 -19.11 39.47
N LYS A 102 20.99 -19.39 38.33
CA LYS A 102 20.75 -18.41 37.26
C LYS A 102 19.39 -17.75 37.42
N ASP A 103 19.37 -16.42 37.33
CA ASP A 103 18.14 -15.63 37.37
C ASP A 103 17.51 -15.41 35.98
N PHE A 104 18.29 -15.65 34.92
CA PHE A 104 17.92 -15.42 33.52
C PHE A 104 18.41 -16.57 32.63
N VAL A 105 17.65 -16.87 31.57
CA VAL A 105 17.95 -17.84 30.52
C VAL A 105 17.61 -17.19 29.17
N HIS A 106 18.49 -17.35 28.18
CA HIS A 106 18.21 -16.95 26.79
C HIS A 106 18.10 -18.18 25.91
N LEU A 107 16.97 -18.32 25.22
CA LEU A 107 16.68 -19.37 24.25
C LEU A 107 16.65 -18.73 22.86
N GLY A 108 17.83 -18.59 22.25
CA GLY A 108 17.99 -17.83 21.01
C GLY A 108 17.67 -16.35 21.22
N ASP A 109 16.64 -15.87 20.53
CA ASP A 109 16.11 -14.50 20.62
C ASP A 109 15.27 -14.26 21.88
N THR A 110 14.81 -15.31 22.57
CA THR A 110 13.81 -15.19 23.63
C THR A 110 14.48 -15.27 25.00
N TYR A 111 14.36 -14.21 25.80
CA TYR A 111 14.81 -14.23 27.19
C TYR A 111 13.70 -14.71 28.13
N LEU A 112 14.09 -15.36 29.23
CA LEU A 112 13.24 -15.69 30.36
C LEU A 112 13.97 -15.35 31.66
N CYS A 113 13.24 -14.82 32.63
CA CYS A 113 13.64 -14.68 34.03
C CYS A 113 12.74 -15.49 34.97
N LYS A 114 13.11 -15.58 36.26
CA LYS A 114 12.40 -16.35 37.31
C LYS A 114 10.88 -16.17 37.35
N THR A 115 10.38 -15.00 37.02
CA THR A 115 8.95 -14.63 37.05
C THR A 115 8.22 -14.88 35.73
N SER A 116 8.92 -15.22 34.65
CA SER A 116 8.35 -15.29 33.29
C SER A 116 7.23 -16.31 33.15
N ALA A 117 7.37 -17.51 33.73
CA ALA A 117 6.31 -18.52 33.67
C ALA A 117 5.02 -18.05 34.35
N ILE A 118 5.14 -17.42 35.53
CA ILE A 118 4.00 -16.88 36.28
C ILE A 118 3.37 -15.71 35.50
N THR A 119 4.20 -14.79 35.00
CA THR A 119 3.76 -13.64 34.21
C THR A 119 3.06 -14.06 32.92
N ALA A 120 3.61 -15.03 32.18
CA ALA A 120 3.00 -15.56 30.97
C ALA A 120 1.64 -16.22 31.24
N ARG A 121 1.48 -16.93 32.37
CA ARG A 121 0.17 -17.47 32.79
C ARG A 121 -0.84 -16.38 33.17
N LYS A 122 -0.39 -15.26 33.77
CA LYS A 122 -1.25 -14.11 34.03
C LYS A 122 -1.65 -13.39 32.74
N CYS A 123 -0.73 -13.26 31.79
CA CYS A 123 -0.98 -12.74 30.45
C CYS A 123 -2.09 -13.54 29.75
N VAL A 124 -1.97 -14.88 29.70
CA VAL A 124 -3.03 -15.75 29.16
C VAL A 124 -4.36 -15.52 29.88
N GLN A 125 -4.37 -15.53 31.23
CA GLN A 125 -5.62 -15.31 31.98
C GLN A 125 -6.26 -13.96 31.62
N ALA A 126 -5.47 -12.89 31.51
CA ALA A 126 -5.97 -11.57 31.17
C ALA A 126 -6.68 -11.56 29.81
N VAL A 127 -6.11 -12.23 28.80
CA VAL A 127 -6.75 -12.38 27.49
C VAL A 127 -8.03 -13.22 27.59
N LEU A 128 -8.05 -14.29 28.40
CA LEU A 128 -9.26 -15.10 28.62
C LEU A 128 -10.39 -14.34 29.32
N GLU A 129 -10.08 -13.44 30.26
CA GLU A 129 -11.09 -12.54 30.86
C GLU A 129 -11.70 -11.62 29.80
N GLY A 130 -10.90 -11.12 28.85
CA GLY A 130 -11.40 -10.36 27.70
C GLY A 130 -12.34 -11.19 26.81
N VAL A 131 -11.98 -12.45 26.54
CA VAL A 131 -12.86 -13.40 25.82
C VAL A 131 -14.18 -13.59 26.58
N ASP A 132 -14.10 -13.86 27.88
CA ASP A 132 -15.26 -14.08 28.74
C ASP A 132 -16.20 -12.86 28.65
N LYS A 133 -15.69 -11.66 28.93
CA LYS A 133 -16.44 -10.39 28.92
C LYS A 133 -17.11 -10.09 27.58
N ILE A 134 -16.42 -10.34 26.46
CA ILE A 134 -16.98 -10.10 25.11
C ILE A 134 -18.08 -11.12 24.79
N LEU A 135 -17.84 -12.40 25.10
CA LEU A 135 -18.78 -13.48 24.75
C LEU A 135 -19.99 -13.55 25.70
N THR A 136 -19.86 -13.05 26.94
CA THR A 136 -20.98 -12.81 27.86
C THR A 136 -21.71 -11.51 27.58
N GLN A 137 -21.27 -10.70 26.60
CA GLN A 137 -21.84 -9.41 26.24
C GLN A 137 -21.75 -8.36 27.37
N GLU A 138 -20.79 -8.49 28.28
CA GLU A 138 -20.44 -7.41 29.22
C GLU A 138 -19.66 -6.31 28.49
N TRP A 139 -18.80 -6.68 27.54
CA TRP A 139 -18.07 -5.77 26.66
C TRP A 139 -18.46 -6.00 25.21
N LYS A 140 -18.40 -4.93 24.41
CA LYS A 140 -18.54 -5.02 22.95
C LYS A 140 -17.33 -5.69 22.32
N ASN A 141 -16.15 -5.20 22.72
CA ASN A 141 -14.84 -5.52 22.21
C ASN A 141 -13.79 -5.13 23.27
N ALA A 142 -12.52 -5.51 23.07
CA ALA A 142 -11.46 -5.15 24.00
C ALA A 142 -10.07 -5.07 23.37
N PHE A 143 -9.19 -4.30 24.01
CA PHE A 143 -7.75 -4.27 23.74
C PHE A 143 -6.96 -4.78 24.95
N CYS A 144 -6.09 -5.77 24.71
CA CYS A 144 -5.24 -6.40 25.70
C CYS A 144 -3.78 -5.95 25.51
N SER A 145 -3.35 -4.98 26.32
CA SER A 145 -1.94 -4.55 26.44
C SER A 145 -1.19 -5.52 27.35
N VAL A 146 -0.80 -6.66 26.79
CA VAL A 146 -0.21 -7.78 27.51
C VAL A 146 1.20 -8.10 27.03
N ARG A 147 1.99 -8.74 27.89
CA ARG A 147 3.31 -9.29 27.55
C ARG A 147 3.66 -10.47 28.46
N PRO A 148 4.44 -11.46 28.00
CA PRO A 148 5.10 -11.59 26.68
C PRO A 148 4.13 -11.81 25.50
N PRO A 149 4.57 -11.56 24.25
CA PRO A 149 3.82 -11.91 23.04
C PRO A 149 3.64 -13.43 22.89
N GLY A 150 2.90 -13.86 21.88
CA GLY A 150 2.49 -15.25 21.72
C GLY A 150 2.55 -15.85 20.31
N HIS A 151 2.40 -15.06 19.24
CA HIS A 151 2.07 -15.60 17.91
C HIS A 151 3.12 -16.54 17.27
N HIS A 152 4.38 -16.51 17.74
CA HIS A 152 5.45 -17.40 17.29
C HIS A 152 5.47 -18.77 18.01
N SER A 153 4.78 -18.90 19.14
CA SER A 153 4.82 -20.09 19.98
C SER A 153 3.79 -21.15 19.57
N GLY A 154 4.11 -22.43 19.82
CA GLY A 154 3.20 -23.57 19.62
C GLY A 154 3.63 -24.60 18.58
N HIS A 155 4.63 -24.30 17.75
CA HIS A 155 5.14 -25.23 16.73
C HIS A 155 6.52 -25.82 17.09
N LYS A 156 7.20 -25.26 18.09
CA LYS A 156 8.46 -25.76 18.66
C LYS A 156 8.25 -26.24 20.08
N SER A 157 9.12 -27.13 20.55
CA SER A 157 9.12 -27.60 21.94
C SER A 157 9.76 -26.61 22.94
N GLN A 158 9.95 -25.35 22.55
CA GLN A 158 10.53 -24.30 23.40
C GLN A 158 10.03 -22.90 22.94
N PRO A 159 10.08 -21.88 23.83
CA PRO A 159 9.83 -20.46 23.48
C PRO A 159 10.71 -19.98 22.32
N ASN A 160 10.18 -19.05 21.51
CA ASN A 160 10.84 -18.48 20.33
C ASN A 160 10.19 -17.16 19.92
N GLY A 161 10.94 -16.25 19.28
CA GLY A 161 10.40 -14.98 18.78
C GLY A 161 9.83 -14.10 19.89
N PHE A 162 10.48 -14.09 21.04
CA PHE A 162 10.02 -13.46 22.29
C PHE A 162 8.75 -14.10 22.89
N CYS A 163 8.16 -15.10 22.23
CA CYS A 163 6.87 -15.68 22.60
C CYS A 163 7.03 -16.88 23.53
N ILE A 164 6.27 -16.89 24.63
CA ILE A 164 6.25 -18.01 25.60
C ILE A 164 5.00 -18.88 25.40
N PHE A 165 3.81 -18.32 25.58
CA PHE A 165 2.54 -19.00 25.29
C PHE A 165 1.78 -18.23 24.23
N ASN A 166 1.12 -18.93 23.31
CA ASN A 166 0.37 -18.33 22.23
C ASN A 166 -0.99 -17.85 22.74
N ASN A 167 -1.01 -16.60 23.21
CA ASN A 167 -2.16 -15.98 23.86
C ASN A 167 -3.41 -16.02 22.96
N VAL A 168 -3.25 -15.65 21.70
CA VAL A 168 -4.33 -15.60 20.70
C VAL A 168 -4.87 -17.00 20.37
N ALA A 169 -3.99 -17.99 20.22
CA ALA A 169 -4.41 -19.36 19.94
C ALA A 169 -5.15 -20.01 21.13
N ILE A 170 -4.65 -19.81 22.35
CA ILE A 170 -5.33 -20.28 23.56
C ILE A 170 -6.70 -19.61 23.68
N ALA A 171 -6.78 -18.30 23.46
CA ALA A 171 -8.05 -17.55 23.49
C ALA A 171 -9.07 -18.09 22.49
N ALA A 172 -8.67 -18.37 21.24
CA ALA A 172 -9.55 -18.95 20.24
C ALA A 172 -10.06 -20.36 20.62
N LYS A 173 -9.16 -21.26 21.07
CA LYS A 173 -9.56 -22.61 21.51
C LYS A 173 -10.45 -22.56 22.75
N TYR A 174 -10.18 -21.65 23.69
CA TYR A 174 -10.98 -21.44 24.89
C TYR A 174 -12.38 -20.89 24.58
N ALA A 175 -12.47 -19.87 23.72
CA ALA A 175 -13.74 -19.33 23.22
C ALA A 175 -14.61 -20.44 22.63
N ARG A 176 -14.01 -21.32 21.82
CA ARG A 176 -14.71 -22.47 21.24
C ARG A 176 -15.15 -23.48 22.31
N GLN A 177 -14.25 -23.87 23.22
CA GLN A 177 -14.56 -24.89 24.23
C GLN A 177 -15.64 -24.43 25.23
N LYS A 178 -15.56 -23.18 25.70
CA LYS A 178 -16.45 -22.67 26.74
C LYS A 178 -17.75 -22.08 26.20
N TYR A 179 -17.70 -21.42 25.05
CA TYR A 179 -18.83 -20.65 24.50
C TYR A 179 -19.36 -21.18 23.17
N ASN A 180 -18.83 -22.29 22.66
CA ASN A 180 -19.21 -22.88 21.37
C ASN A 180 -19.09 -21.91 20.18
N VAL A 181 -18.11 -21.00 20.23
CA VAL A 181 -17.79 -20.13 19.09
C VAL A 181 -17.32 -20.99 17.93
N ASN A 182 -18.06 -20.99 16.83
CA ASN A 182 -17.80 -21.86 15.71
C ASN A 182 -16.70 -21.28 14.82
N LYS A 183 -16.99 -20.17 14.14
CA LYS A 183 -16.09 -19.54 13.16
C LYS A 183 -15.29 -18.41 13.78
N ILE A 184 -13.98 -18.58 13.86
CA ILE A 184 -13.06 -17.58 14.42
C ILE A 184 -12.13 -17.08 13.32
N VAL A 185 -11.94 -15.76 13.24
CA VAL A 185 -10.85 -15.17 12.45
C VAL A 185 -9.73 -14.77 13.40
N ILE A 186 -8.52 -15.21 13.09
CA ILE A 186 -7.30 -14.66 13.69
C ILE A 186 -6.65 -13.78 12.62
N PHE A 187 -6.64 -12.48 12.85
CA PHE A 187 -6.08 -11.49 11.94
C PHE A 187 -4.76 -10.98 12.52
N ASP A 188 -3.65 -11.34 11.89
CA ASP A 188 -2.31 -10.97 12.32
C ASP A 188 -1.71 -9.92 11.37
N TRP A 189 -1.42 -8.74 11.92
CA TRP A 189 -0.77 -7.63 11.21
C TRP A 189 0.61 -7.30 11.77
N ASP A 190 1.13 -8.12 12.70
CA ASP A 190 2.52 -8.03 13.14
C ASP A 190 3.42 -8.19 11.91
N VAL A 191 4.54 -7.47 11.88
CA VAL A 191 5.41 -7.49 10.70
C VAL A 191 6.02 -8.87 10.46
N HIS A 192 6.08 -9.72 11.49
CA HIS A 192 6.58 -11.08 11.42
C HIS A 192 5.44 -12.07 11.18
N HIS A 193 5.71 -13.09 10.36
CA HIS A 193 4.73 -14.16 10.14
C HIS A 193 4.40 -14.92 11.44
N CYS A 194 3.11 -15.13 11.69
CA CYS A 194 2.57 -15.80 12.87
C CYS A 194 2.70 -17.35 12.82
N ASP A 195 3.94 -17.83 12.68
CA ASP A 195 4.26 -19.23 12.41
C ASP A 195 3.77 -20.24 13.47
N GLY A 196 3.73 -19.83 14.75
CA GLY A 196 3.10 -20.60 15.82
C GLY A 196 1.59 -20.72 15.65
N THR A 197 0.92 -19.59 15.43
CA THR A 197 -0.53 -19.54 15.22
C THR A 197 -0.96 -20.30 13.96
N GLU A 198 -0.26 -20.11 12.84
CA GLU A 198 -0.46 -20.87 11.59
C GLU A 198 -0.40 -22.38 11.88
N ALA A 199 0.64 -22.85 12.57
CA ALA A 199 0.83 -24.27 12.83
C ALA A 199 -0.28 -24.88 13.70
N ILE A 200 -0.75 -24.16 14.73
CA ILE A 200 -1.79 -24.64 15.66
C ILE A 200 -3.13 -24.86 14.95
N PHE A 201 -3.48 -23.97 14.00
CA PHE A 201 -4.77 -24.00 13.30
C PHE A 201 -4.68 -24.53 11.87
N TYR A 202 -3.52 -25.02 11.44
CA TYR A 202 -3.30 -25.42 10.05
C TYR A 202 -4.32 -26.45 9.56
N GLU A 203 -4.79 -27.35 10.43
CA GLU A 203 -5.79 -28.39 10.12
C GLU A 203 -7.22 -28.04 10.63
N ASP A 204 -7.48 -26.81 11.07
CA ASP A 204 -8.75 -26.39 11.67
C ASP A 204 -9.69 -25.68 10.66
N PRO A 205 -10.75 -26.34 10.16
CA PRO A 205 -11.62 -25.74 9.13
C PRO A 205 -12.44 -24.54 9.61
N ASN A 206 -12.53 -24.36 10.94
CA ASN A 206 -13.39 -23.36 11.56
C ASN A 206 -12.60 -22.16 12.10
N THR A 207 -11.29 -22.12 11.87
CA THR A 207 -10.46 -20.94 12.15
C THR A 207 -9.84 -20.45 10.85
N LEU A 208 -10.08 -19.19 10.49
CA LEU A 208 -9.40 -18.54 9.38
C LEU A 208 -8.20 -17.76 9.94
N VAL A 209 -6.98 -18.21 9.64
CA VAL A 209 -5.74 -17.53 10.00
C VAL A 209 -5.30 -16.66 8.83
N ILE A 210 -5.13 -15.37 9.11
CA ILE A 210 -4.66 -14.37 8.15
C ILE A 210 -3.40 -13.73 8.73
N SER A 211 -2.32 -13.70 7.97
CA SER A 211 -1.10 -12.97 8.32
C SER A 211 -0.69 -12.05 7.18
N ILE A 212 -0.54 -10.76 7.49
CA ILE A 212 0.10 -9.76 6.63
C ILE A 212 1.46 -9.46 7.22
N HIS A 213 2.53 -9.88 6.56
CA HIS A 213 3.87 -9.83 7.13
C HIS A 213 4.91 -9.49 6.08
N ARG A 214 6.06 -9.01 6.54
CA ARG A 214 7.24 -8.94 5.69
C ARG A 214 7.81 -10.33 5.49
N TYR A 215 8.15 -10.65 4.25
CA TYR A 215 8.56 -12.00 3.85
C TYR A 215 9.90 -12.01 3.12
N ASP A 216 10.14 -11.03 2.24
CA ASP A 216 11.37 -10.88 1.46
C ASP A 216 11.84 -12.19 0.80
N ASN A 217 10.91 -12.96 0.27
CA ASN A 217 11.18 -14.29 -0.30
C ASN A 217 11.91 -15.23 0.68
N LYS A 218 11.40 -15.33 1.93
CA LYS A 218 11.90 -16.20 3.03
C LYS A 218 13.16 -15.69 3.72
N THR A 219 13.68 -14.50 3.40
CA THR A 219 14.90 -13.99 4.04
C THR A 219 14.63 -13.13 5.28
N PHE A 220 13.41 -12.62 5.44
CA PHE A 220 13.02 -11.90 6.66
C PHE A 220 12.56 -12.89 7.74
N TYR A 221 12.85 -12.60 9.01
CA TYR A 221 12.44 -13.46 10.12
C TYR A 221 10.92 -13.65 10.15
N PRO A 222 10.39 -14.86 10.42
CA PRO A 222 11.09 -16.12 10.70
C PRO A 222 11.43 -16.97 9.46
N GLY A 223 11.20 -16.45 8.25
CA GLY A 223 11.43 -17.14 6.96
C GLY A 223 10.30 -18.09 6.54
N SER A 224 9.26 -18.24 7.37
CA SER A 224 7.98 -18.88 7.02
C SER A 224 6.97 -17.85 6.48
N GLY A 225 5.70 -18.23 6.29
CA GLY A 225 4.68 -17.34 5.70
C GLY A 225 4.56 -17.44 4.17
N ASP A 226 4.88 -18.60 3.59
CA ASP A 226 4.77 -18.81 2.14
C ASP A 226 3.30 -18.67 1.69
N PRO A 227 2.96 -17.83 0.69
CA PRO A 227 1.61 -17.70 0.15
C PRO A 227 1.01 -19.00 -0.40
N ASN A 228 1.84 -20.01 -0.69
CA ASN A 228 1.35 -21.33 -1.11
C ASN A 228 0.82 -22.18 0.06
N LYS A 229 1.07 -21.79 1.31
CA LYS A 229 0.50 -22.45 2.48
C LYS A 229 -0.92 -21.99 2.72
N ILE A 230 -1.86 -22.66 2.07
CA ILE A 230 -3.28 -22.30 2.11
C ILE A 230 -4.07 -23.01 3.21
N GLY A 231 -3.42 -23.87 4.00
CA GLY A 231 -4.05 -24.70 5.02
C GLY A 231 -3.71 -26.18 4.84
N GLY A 232 -4.05 -26.96 5.85
CA GLY A 232 -3.88 -28.41 5.91
C GLY A 232 -5.00 -29.13 5.18
N LYS A 233 -4.89 -30.46 5.08
CA LYS A 233 -5.83 -31.27 4.27
C LYS A 233 -7.28 -31.14 4.73
N ASN A 234 -7.51 -30.90 6.01
CA ASN A 234 -8.86 -30.75 6.57
C ASN A 234 -9.34 -29.30 6.61
N ALA A 235 -8.51 -28.34 6.19
CA ALA A 235 -8.76 -26.91 6.34
C ALA A 235 -8.14 -26.11 5.18
N GLU A 236 -8.19 -26.65 3.97
CA GLU A 236 -7.71 -25.92 2.78
C GLU A 236 -8.40 -24.56 2.66
N PHE A 237 -7.63 -23.56 2.23
CA PHE A 237 -8.02 -22.16 2.13
C PHE A 237 -8.38 -21.47 3.46
N LYS A 238 -8.09 -22.09 4.61
CA LYS A 238 -8.23 -21.48 5.96
C LYS A 238 -6.96 -20.83 6.49
N ASN A 239 -5.89 -20.83 5.71
CA ASN A 239 -4.68 -20.07 5.99
C ASN A 239 -4.38 -19.13 4.83
N ILE A 240 -4.12 -17.85 5.14
CA ILE A 240 -3.87 -16.80 4.14
C ILE A 240 -2.63 -16.00 4.55
N ASN A 241 -1.59 -16.13 3.74
CA ASN A 241 -0.33 -15.41 3.92
C ASN A 241 -0.16 -14.33 2.85
N VAL A 242 -0.14 -13.07 3.27
CA VAL A 242 0.18 -11.90 2.43
C VAL A 242 1.60 -11.45 2.76
N GLY A 243 2.57 -12.03 2.04
CA GLY A 243 4.00 -11.77 2.26
C GLY A 243 4.53 -10.60 1.44
N TRP A 244 4.88 -9.49 2.09
CA TRP A 244 5.54 -8.36 1.45
C TRP A 244 6.99 -8.68 1.09
N ASN A 245 7.35 -8.47 -0.17
CA ASN A 245 8.73 -8.55 -0.63
C ASN A 245 9.27 -7.14 -0.85
N VAL A 246 9.93 -6.60 0.16
CA VAL A 246 10.44 -5.22 0.20
C VAL A 246 11.69 -5.11 -0.67
N ASN A 247 11.76 -4.05 -1.47
CA ASN A 247 12.95 -3.75 -2.26
C ASN A 247 13.90 -2.85 -1.47
N TRP A 248 14.94 -3.46 -0.92
CA TRP A 248 15.98 -2.78 -0.14
C TRP A 248 16.84 -1.77 -0.91
N LYS A 249 16.71 -1.72 -2.24
CA LYS A 249 17.44 -0.74 -3.08
C LYS A 249 16.69 0.58 -3.22
N THR A 250 15.49 0.69 -2.66
CA THR A 250 14.65 1.88 -2.71
C THR A 250 14.23 2.27 -1.31
N ASP A 251 13.95 3.56 -1.09
CA ASP A 251 13.35 4.04 0.16
C ASP A 251 11.85 3.67 0.26
N ASP A 252 11.26 3.08 -0.78
CA ASP A 252 9.85 2.66 -0.80
C ASP A 252 9.68 1.34 -0.03
N ALA A 253 8.78 1.34 0.96
CA ALA A 253 8.36 0.17 1.72
C ALA A 253 6.83 0.22 1.93
N PRO A 254 6.15 -0.95 2.03
CA PRO A 254 4.71 -1.01 2.20
C PRO A 254 4.21 -0.06 3.29
N GLY A 255 3.13 0.67 3.02
CA GLY A 255 2.54 1.61 3.97
C GLY A 255 1.02 1.60 3.94
N TYR A 256 0.39 2.67 4.43
CA TYR A 256 -1.07 2.83 4.52
C TYR A 256 -1.80 2.32 3.27
N ASP A 257 -1.40 2.78 2.08
CA ASP A 257 -2.04 2.42 0.81
C ASP A 257 -1.96 0.92 0.50
N ASP A 258 -0.85 0.26 0.81
CA ASP A 258 -0.66 -1.18 0.60
C ASP A 258 -1.54 -2.02 1.52
N TYR A 259 -1.64 -1.62 2.79
CA TYR A 259 -2.47 -2.29 3.79
C TYR A 259 -3.97 -2.12 3.48
N VAL A 260 -4.41 -0.91 3.17
CA VAL A 260 -5.80 -0.64 2.73
C VAL A 260 -6.11 -1.44 1.46
N TYR A 261 -5.20 -1.43 0.48
CA TYR A 261 -5.37 -2.19 -0.74
C TYR A 261 -5.54 -3.69 -0.50
N ALA A 262 -4.68 -4.29 0.32
CA ALA A 262 -4.77 -5.71 0.65
C ALA A 262 -6.03 -6.03 1.46
N PHE A 263 -6.43 -5.14 2.36
CA PHE A 263 -7.67 -5.32 3.08
C PHE A 263 -8.88 -5.29 2.14
N ASP A 264 -9.04 -4.22 1.36
CA ASP A 264 -10.23 -4.00 0.54
C ASP A 264 -10.38 -5.02 -0.58
N ARG A 265 -9.28 -5.42 -1.20
CA ARG A 265 -9.30 -6.27 -2.40
C ARG A 265 -9.23 -7.75 -2.13
N LEU A 266 -8.72 -8.15 -0.97
CA LEU A 266 -8.47 -9.55 -0.67
C LEU A 266 -9.07 -9.92 0.69
N LEU A 267 -8.59 -9.32 1.78
CA LEU A 267 -8.85 -9.85 3.12
C LEU A 267 -10.27 -9.56 3.61
N GLY A 268 -10.72 -8.31 3.52
CA GLY A 268 -12.06 -7.88 3.89
C GLY A 268 -13.16 -8.69 3.20
N PRO A 269 -13.14 -8.86 1.86
CA PRO A 269 -14.08 -9.72 1.14
C PRO A 269 -14.07 -11.17 1.63
N ILE A 270 -12.89 -11.76 1.85
CA ILE A 270 -12.76 -13.14 2.35
C ILE A 270 -13.33 -13.26 3.76
N ILE A 271 -12.99 -12.34 4.66
CA ILE A 271 -13.47 -12.34 6.06
C ILE A 271 -15.00 -12.20 6.08
N LYS A 272 -15.56 -11.32 5.24
CA LYS A 272 -17.02 -11.17 5.06
C LYS A 272 -17.67 -12.47 4.58
N GLN A 273 -17.07 -13.12 3.56
CA GLN A 273 -17.58 -14.40 3.04
C GLN A 273 -17.44 -15.54 4.07
N PHE A 274 -16.37 -15.56 4.86
CA PHE A 274 -16.19 -16.53 5.95
C PHE A 274 -17.24 -16.33 7.05
N GLY A 275 -17.58 -15.07 7.36
CA GLY A 275 -18.62 -14.68 8.31
C GLY A 275 -18.29 -15.10 9.74
N PRO A 276 -17.25 -14.54 10.38
CA PRO A 276 -16.81 -14.94 11.71
C PRO A 276 -17.81 -14.58 12.82
N ASP A 277 -17.88 -15.44 13.84
CA ASP A 277 -18.61 -15.21 15.08
C ASP A 277 -17.80 -14.39 16.10
N PHE A 278 -16.46 -14.40 15.94
CA PHE A 278 -15.50 -13.72 16.79
C PHE A 278 -14.21 -13.44 16.00
N ILE A 279 -13.65 -12.24 16.18
CA ILE A 279 -12.37 -11.85 15.58
C ILE A 279 -11.35 -11.61 16.71
N ILE A 280 -10.18 -12.25 16.60
CA ILE A 280 -9.04 -11.97 17.45
C ILE A 280 -7.94 -11.35 16.58
N ILE A 281 -7.45 -10.17 16.96
CA ILE A 281 -6.37 -9.48 16.25
C ILE A 281 -5.08 -9.73 17.03
N SER A 282 -4.11 -10.37 16.38
CA SER A 282 -2.71 -10.36 16.82
C SER A 282 -2.13 -8.99 16.48
N ALA A 283 -2.15 -8.08 17.45
CA ALA A 283 -1.91 -6.66 17.26
C ALA A 283 -0.45 -6.29 17.52
N GLY A 284 0.44 -6.65 16.59
CA GLY A 284 1.82 -6.17 16.55
C GLY A 284 1.94 -4.80 15.90
N TYR A 285 2.78 -3.91 16.43
CA TYR A 285 2.97 -2.56 15.88
C TYR A 285 4.36 -2.32 15.29
N ASP A 286 5.12 -3.39 15.06
CA ASP A 286 6.44 -3.34 14.43
C ASP A 286 6.39 -3.16 12.90
N SER A 287 5.21 -3.23 12.29
CA SER A 287 5.02 -2.78 10.90
C SER A 287 4.83 -1.26 10.78
N ALA A 288 4.81 -0.53 11.90
CA ALA A 288 4.64 0.92 11.92
C ALA A 288 5.89 1.68 11.45
N MET A 289 5.68 2.82 10.80
CA MET A 289 6.76 3.71 10.38
C MET A 289 7.57 4.20 11.58
N GLY A 290 8.86 3.87 11.60
CA GLY A 290 9.78 4.24 12.68
C GLY A 290 10.06 3.11 13.68
N ASP A 291 9.47 1.93 13.51
CA ASP A 291 9.90 0.73 14.23
C ASP A 291 11.32 0.30 13.83
N PRO A 292 12.19 -0.08 14.78
CA PRO A 292 13.57 -0.45 14.47
C PRO A 292 13.75 -1.81 13.79
N LEU A 293 12.76 -2.71 13.83
CA LEU A 293 12.90 -4.09 13.36
C LEU A 293 12.12 -4.38 12.07
N GLY A 294 10.92 -3.82 11.90
CA GLY A 294 10.04 -4.22 10.78
C GLY A 294 10.42 -3.64 9.41
N CYS A 295 10.98 -2.43 9.36
CA CYS A 295 11.29 -1.69 8.12
C CYS A 295 10.08 -1.55 7.16
N ILE A 296 8.87 -1.49 7.69
CA ILE A 296 7.63 -1.18 6.99
C ILE A 296 7.21 0.25 7.36
N LYS A 297 6.36 0.87 6.54
CA LYS A 297 5.90 2.26 6.70
C LYS A 297 4.39 2.35 6.92
N ASN A 298 3.79 1.37 7.61
CA ASN A 298 2.39 1.47 7.95
C ASN A 298 2.18 2.64 8.92
N THR A 299 1.07 3.36 8.79
CA THR A 299 0.78 4.54 9.61
C THR A 299 -0.28 4.19 10.66
N ARG A 300 -0.48 5.08 11.64
CA ARG A 300 -1.55 4.92 12.63
C ARG A 300 -2.91 4.74 11.95
N GLU A 301 -3.15 5.49 10.87
CA GLU A 301 -4.40 5.46 10.11
C GLU A 301 -4.62 4.10 9.46
N GLY A 302 -3.54 3.37 9.12
CA GLY A 302 -3.64 2.03 8.54
C GLY A 302 -4.19 1.02 9.55
N TYR A 303 -3.69 1.08 10.80
CA TYR A 303 -4.24 0.27 11.89
C TYR A 303 -5.68 0.67 12.24
N GLN A 304 -5.97 1.98 12.24
CA GLN A 304 -7.34 2.45 12.45
C GLN A 304 -8.29 1.90 11.38
N TYR A 305 -7.91 2.03 10.11
CA TYR A 305 -8.71 1.54 8.98
C TYR A 305 -9.03 0.05 9.13
N MET A 306 -8.00 -0.78 9.31
CA MET A 306 -8.21 -2.22 9.46
C MET A 306 -9.07 -2.57 10.68
N THR A 307 -8.87 -1.89 11.82
CA THR A 307 -9.66 -2.10 13.04
C THR A 307 -11.13 -1.75 12.82
N GLU A 308 -11.40 -0.61 12.18
CA GLU A 308 -12.75 -0.16 11.87
C GLU A 308 -13.44 -1.17 10.95
N GLN A 309 -12.78 -1.54 9.85
CA GLN A 309 -13.33 -2.47 8.88
C GLN A 309 -13.60 -3.86 9.49
N LEU A 310 -12.70 -4.38 10.33
CA LEU A 310 -12.93 -5.64 11.05
C LEU A 310 -14.11 -5.53 12.01
N SER A 311 -14.22 -4.41 12.75
CA SER A 311 -15.32 -4.16 13.69
C SER A 311 -16.68 -4.01 12.99
N GLN A 312 -16.70 -3.51 11.75
CA GLN A 312 -17.90 -3.46 10.91
C GLN A 312 -18.33 -4.85 10.43
N ILE A 313 -17.39 -5.78 10.21
CA ILE A 313 -17.69 -7.16 9.79
C ILE A 313 -18.20 -7.99 10.98
N CYS A 314 -17.53 -7.87 12.13
CA CYS A 314 -17.92 -8.56 13.36
C CYS A 314 -17.67 -7.62 14.56
N PRO A 315 -18.70 -7.25 15.34
CA PRO A 315 -18.53 -6.32 16.45
C PRO A 315 -17.74 -6.92 17.63
N LYS A 316 -17.68 -8.26 17.74
CA LYS A 316 -16.95 -8.97 18.78
C LYS A 316 -15.49 -9.11 18.37
N VAL A 317 -14.69 -8.11 18.76
CA VAL A 317 -13.26 -8.03 18.45
C VAL A 317 -12.43 -8.04 19.72
N LEU A 318 -11.41 -8.88 19.77
CA LEU A 318 -10.39 -8.87 20.81
C LEU A 318 -9.03 -8.59 20.18
N ALA A 319 -8.46 -7.42 20.42
CA ALA A 319 -7.10 -7.10 19.98
C ALA A 319 -6.11 -7.43 21.10
N VAL A 320 -5.05 -8.16 20.79
CA VAL A 320 -4.04 -8.65 21.75
C VAL A 320 -2.67 -8.20 21.30
N LEU A 321 -1.96 -7.45 22.13
CA LEU A 321 -0.63 -6.92 21.79
C LEU A 321 0.37 -8.04 21.50
N GLU A 322 1.11 -7.91 20.38
CA GLU A 322 2.24 -8.76 20.00
C GLU A 322 3.55 -7.93 19.97
N GLY A 323 4.17 -7.73 18.80
CA GLY A 323 5.39 -6.94 18.58
C GLY A 323 5.21 -5.41 18.54
N GLY A 324 6.27 -4.68 18.20
CA GLY A 324 6.35 -3.20 18.18
C GLY A 324 7.34 -2.65 19.21
N TYR A 325 8.44 -2.06 18.76
CA TYR A 325 9.65 -1.86 19.57
C TYR A 325 10.16 -0.42 19.60
N ASN A 326 9.51 0.49 18.88
CA ASN A 326 9.59 1.92 19.14
C ASN A 326 8.48 2.32 20.12
N LEU A 327 8.82 2.74 21.33
CA LEU A 327 7.86 2.94 22.43
C LEU A 327 6.77 3.97 22.09
N ASP A 328 7.15 5.09 21.49
CA ASP A 328 6.24 6.19 21.16
C ASP A 328 5.31 5.78 20.01
N VAL A 329 5.89 5.23 18.95
CA VAL A 329 5.12 4.78 17.77
C VAL A 329 4.17 3.62 18.14
N THR A 330 4.63 2.69 18.97
CA THR A 330 3.82 1.55 19.44
C THR A 330 2.64 2.05 20.27
N ALA A 331 2.88 2.95 21.23
CA ALA A 331 1.80 3.54 22.03
C ALA A 331 0.81 4.33 21.17
N ASP A 332 1.30 5.09 20.18
CA ASP A 332 0.47 5.87 19.27
C ASP A 332 -0.45 4.97 18.40
N CYS A 333 0.10 3.90 17.82
CA CYS A 333 -0.67 2.94 17.01
C CYS A 333 -1.64 2.08 17.85
N ALA A 334 -1.24 1.70 19.06
CA ALA A 334 -2.11 1.01 20.02
C ALA A 334 -3.29 1.88 20.43
N LEU A 335 -3.06 3.16 20.75
CA LEU A 335 -4.13 4.12 21.00
C LEU A 335 -5.04 4.25 19.77
N ALA A 336 -4.49 4.30 18.57
CA ALA A 336 -5.27 4.40 17.34
C ALA A 336 -6.22 3.20 17.17
N THR A 337 -5.74 1.98 17.44
CA THR A 337 -6.53 0.75 17.46
C THR A 337 -7.64 0.83 18.51
N PHE A 338 -7.29 1.25 19.73
CA PHE A 338 -8.23 1.38 20.84
C PHE A 338 -9.34 2.40 20.56
N GLN A 339 -9.01 3.54 19.95
CA GLN A 339 -9.98 4.55 19.51
C GLN A 339 -11.02 3.98 18.54
N GLN A 340 -10.60 3.12 17.59
CA GLN A 340 -11.53 2.51 16.65
C GLN A 340 -12.41 1.44 17.31
N LEU A 341 -11.88 0.70 18.29
CA LEU A 341 -12.71 -0.20 19.10
C LEU A 341 -13.79 0.57 19.88
N MET A 342 -13.46 1.76 20.41
CA MET A 342 -14.40 2.68 21.04
C MET A 342 -15.39 3.33 20.05
N GLY A 343 -15.19 3.17 18.73
CA GLY A 343 -16.03 3.77 17.70
C GLY A 343 -15.80 5.27 17.50
N VAL A 344 -14.59 5.76 17.77
CA VAL A 344 -14.21 7.16 17.50
C VAL A 344 -14.19 7.37 15.97
N PRO A 345 -15.01 8.29 15.43
CA PRO A 345 -15.05 8.53 14.00
C PRO A 345 -13.68 8.98 13.46
N GLN A 346 -13.28 8.42 12.32
CA GLN A 346 -12.04 8.77 11.62
C GLN A 346 -12.33 8.85 10.12
N GLU A 347 -11.79 9.88 9.48
CA GLU A 347 -11.81 9.97 8.01
C GLU A 347 -10.53 9.35 7.46
N PHE A 348 -10.69 8.58 6.38
CA PHE A 348 -9.62 7.84 5.74
C PHE A 348 -9.37 8.38 4.32
N PRO A 349 -8.11 8.54 3.90
CA PRO A 349 -7.78 8.88 2.52
C PRO A 349 -8.40 7.87 1.53
N VAL A 350 -9.13 8.38 0.53
CA VAL A 350 -9.86 7.56 -0.46
C VAL A 350 -9.06 7.25 -1.73
N ASN A 351 -7.92 7.93 -1.96
CA ASN A 351 -7.12 7.74 -3.17
C ASN A 351 -5.78 7.06 -2.84
N ILE A 352 -5.82 5.74 -2.76
CA ILE A 352 -4.65 4.91 -2.44
C ILE A 352 -3.79 4.64 -3.69
N GLN A 353 -2.47 4.61 -3.51
CA GLN A 353 -1.46 4.26 -4.50
C GLN A 353 -0.53 3.15 -3.96
N PRO A 354 -1.00 1.90 -3.89
CA PRO A 354 -0.19 0.79 -3.40
C PRO A 354 1.08 0.61 -4.25
N LEU A 355 2.16 0.24 -3.59
CA LEU A 355 3.45 -0.05 -4.21
C LEU A 355 3.40 -1.34 -5.03
N LYS A 356 4.38 -1.52 -5.92
CA LYS A 356 4.51 -2.74 -6.73
C LYS A 356 4.59 -4.00 -5.88
N CYS A 357 5.30 -3.96 -4.76
CA CYS A 357 5.38 -5.11 -3.84
C CYS A 357 4.03 -5.42 -3.19
N GLY A 358 3.26 -4.40 -2.80
CA GLY A 358 1.90 -4.56 -2.26
C GLY A 358 0.96 -5.20 -3.28
N LEU A 359 0.94 -4.66 -4.50
CA LEU A 359 0.17 -5.19 -5.62
C LEU A 359 0.52 -6.65 -5.94
N SER A 360 1.82 -6.96 -5.99
CA SER A 360 2.32 -8.31 -6.29
C SER A 360 1.94 -9.31 -5.21
N ALA A 361 2.06 -8.95 -3.94
CA ALA A 361 1.72 -9.85 -2.82
C ALA A 361 0.22 -10.15 -2.78
N VAL A 362 -0.64 -9.14 -2.96
CA VAL A 362 -2.10 -9.34 -3.04
C VAL A 362 -2.46 -10.23 -4.22
N THR A 363 -1.87 -9.98 -5.40
CA THR A 363 -2.19 -10.75 -6.61
C THR A 363 -1.75 -12.20 -6.50
N THR A 364 -0.53 -12.41 -6.02
CA THR A 364 -0.02 -13.76 -5.71
C THR A 364 -0.97 -14.48 -4.77
N THR A 365 -1.45 -13.80 -3.73
CA THR A 365 -2.36 -14.41 -2.75
C THR A 365 -3.73 -14.70 -3.36
N VAL A 366 -4.30 -13.78 -4.15
CA VAL A 366 -5.58 -14.03 -4.85
C VAL A 366 -5.46 -15.24 -5.77
N ASP A 367 -4.36 -15.39 -6.52
CA ASP A 367 -4.17 -16.54 -7.40
C ASP A 367 -4.21 -17.88 -6.65
N LYS A 368 -3.78 -17.91 -5.38
CA LYS A 368 -3.84 -19.09 -4.52
C LYS A 368 -5.18 -19.31 -3.85
N GLN A 369 -6.02 -18.28 -3.79
CA GLN A 369 -7.24 -18.27 -2.97
C GLN A 369 -8.53 -18.26 -3.82
N LYS A 370 -8.47 -17.77 -5.06
CA LYS A 370 -9.64 -17.53 -5.93
C LYS A 370 -10.44 -18.77 -6.31
N GLU A 371 -9.85 -19.96 -6.24
CA GLU A 371 -10.56 -21.22 -6.54
C GLU A 371 -11.61 -21.54 -5.47
N PHE A 372 -11.40 -21.10 -4.23
CA PHE A 372 -12.31 -21.34 -3.12
C PHE A 372 -13.18 -20.12 -2.80
N TRP A 373 -12.57 -18.93 -2.76
CA TRP A 373 -13.25 -17.72 -2.34
C TRP A 373 -13.94 -17.03 -3.52
N THR A 374 -15.24 -17.32 -3.68
CA THR A 374 -16.07 -16.74 -4.73
C THR A 374 -16.07 -15.20 -4.76
N CYS A 375 -15.89 -14.53 -3.62
CA CYS A 375 -15.76 -13.07 -3.56
C CYS A 375 -14.56 -12.52 -4.37
N LEU A 376 -13.54 -13.35 -4.63
CA LEU A 376 -12.37 -13.02 -5.43
C LEU A 376 -12.56 -13.26 -6.93
N SER A 377 -13.68 -13.87 -7.33
CA SER A 377 -14.05 -14.06 -8.74
C SER A 377 -14.85 -12.89 -9.31
N SER A 378 -15.05 -11.82 -8.52
CA SER A 378 -15.80 -10.65 -8.96
C SER A 378 -15.14 -10.02 -10.18
N LYS A 379 -15.98 -9.62 -11.15
CA LYS A 379 -15.53 -8.94 -12.37
C LYS A 379 -14.64 -7.75 -12.05
N GLU A 380 -14.94 -7.01 -10.99
CA GLU A 380 -14.15 -5.85 -10.52
C GLU A 380 -12.76 -6.22 -9.99
N LEU A 381 -12.59 -7.33 -9.25
CA LEU A 381 -11.26 -7.78 -8.82
C LEU A 381 -10.47 -8.31 -10.01
N ILE A 382 -11.10 -9.07 -10.90
CA ILE A 382 -10.48 -9.58 -12.13
C ILE A 382 -10.14 -8.44 -13.10
N GLU A 383 -10.97 -7.41 -13.21
CA GLU A 383 -10.72 -6.21 -14.03
C GLU A 383 -9.66 -5.33 -13.40
N TYR A 384 -9.61 -5.20 -12.08
CA TYR A 384 -8.51 -4.52 -11.40
C TYR A 384 -7.20 -5.31 -11.56
N GLN A 385 -7.22 -6.63 -11.39
CA GLN A 385 -6.04 -7.49 -11.63
C GLN A 385 -5.65 -7.53 -13.10
N ARG A 386 -6.58 -7.50 -14.06
CA ARG A 386 -6.25 -7.33 -15.49
C ARG A 386 -5.74 -5.91 -15.78
N LYS A 387 -6.33 -4.88 -15.21
CA LYS A 387 -5.85 -3.49 -15.32
C LYS A 387 -4.43 -3.31 -14.77
N TYR A 388 -4.04 -4.12 -13.78
CA TYR A 388 -2.73 -4.08 -13.13
C TYR A 388 -1.76 -5.20 -13.57
N PHE A 389 -2.20 -6.27 -14.23
CA PHE A 389 -1.36 -7.41 -14.64
C PHE A 389 -1.66 -7.96 -16.05
N GLY A 390 -2.73 -7.50 -16.71
CA GLY A 390 -3.25 -8.09 -17.94
C GLY A 390 -4.01 -7.10 -18.82
N GLN A 391 -3.27 -6.24 -19.53
CA GLN A 391 -3.54 -5.79 -20.91
C GLN A 391 -2.69 -4.55 -21.18
N ALA A 392 -1.42 -4.77 -21.46
CA ALA A 392 -0.55 -3.73 -21.98
C ALA A 392 -0.12 -4.04 -23.42
N ALA A 393 -0.93 -4.77 -24.19
CA ALA A 393 -0.56 -5.15 -25.56
C ALA A 393 -0.88 -4.06 -26.60
N ASP A 394 -1.79 -3.10 -26.33
CA ASP A 394 -2.32 -2.24 -27.40
C ASP A 394 -2.16 -0.72 -27.20
N LEU A 395 -1.42 -0.27 -26.18
CA LEU A 395 -1.66 1.09 -25.63
C LEU A 395 -0.55 2.12 -25.75
N ILE A 396 0.59 1.85 -26.39
CA ILE A 396 1.57 2.91 -26.67
C ILE A 396 2.20 2.72 -28.05
N SER A 397 1.63 3.37 -29.06
CA SER A 397 2.47 3.86 -30.16
C SER A 397 1.75 4.89 -31.02
N GLY A 398 2.12 6.16 -30.83
CA GLY A 398 2.10 7.15 -31.91
C GLY A 398 3.20 6.89 -32.95
N GLY A 399 3.30 5.65 -33.48
CA GLY A 399 4.09 5.38 -34.69
C GLY A 399 5.44 4.66 -34.58
N HIS A 400 5.86 4.16 -33.42
CA HIS A 400 7.08 3.35 -33.30
C HIS A 400 6.90 2.15 -32.36
N LEU A 401 5.99 1.22 -32.69
CA LEU A 401 5.78 -0.04 -31.94
C LEU A 401 7.10 -0.80 -31.65
N SER A 402 8.08 -0.70 -32.56
CA SER A 402 9.37 -1.37 -32.41
C SER A 402 10.30 -0.74 -31.36
N ALA A 403 9.98 0.43 -30.82
CA ALA A 403 10.84 1.16 -29.88
C ALA A 403 10.36 1.07 -28.42
N PHE A 404 9.22 0.43 -28.17
CA PHE A 404 8.63 0.30 -26.85
C PHE A 404 8.40 -1.17 -26.53
N GLU A 405 8.90 -1.61 -25.39
CA GLU A 405 8.59 -2.89 -24.77
C GLU A 405 7.89 -2.59 -23.44
N ILE A 406 6.87 -3.39 -23.11
CA ILE A 406 6.18 -3.27 -21.83
C ILE A 406 6.53 -4.50 -21.02
N LYS A 407 7.15 -4.28 -19.86
CA LYS A 407 7.57 -5.34 -18.96
C LYS A 407 7.18 -4.97 -17.54
N ASP A 408 6.39 -5.84 -16.90
CA ASP A 408 5.95 -5.68 -15.52
C ASP A 408 5.36 -4.28 -15.21
N ASN A 409 4.52 -3.77 -16.12
CA ASN A 409 3.86 -2.45 -16.11
C ASN A 409 4.78 -1.23 -16.22
N LEU A 410 6.03 -1.44 -16.60
CA LEU A 410 6.95 -0.38 -16.95
C LEU A 410 7.09 -0.29 -18.46
N ILE A 411 7.31 0.93 -18.94
CA ILE A 411 7.61 1.19 -20.33
C ILE A 411 9.12 1.18 -20.49
N ILE A 412 9.64 0.20 -21.21
CA ILE A 412 11.01 0.17 -21.67
C ILE A 412 11.02 0.80 -23.05
N LYS A 413 11.62 1.98 -23.16
CA LYS A 413 11.75 2.69 -24.43
C LYS A 413 13.19 2.63 -24.91
N THR A 414 13.42 2.07 -26.09
CA THR A 414 14.69 2.23 -26.80
C THR A 414 14.76 3.63 -27.40
N THR A 415 15.80 4.40 -27.03
CA THR A 415 15.92 5.82 -27.38
C THR A 415 17.16 6.10 -28.23
N LYS A 416 17.24 7.33 -28.74
CA LYS A 416 18.50 7.83 -29.30
C LYS A 416 19.44 8.23 -28.16
N LYS A 417 20.75 8.13 -28.40
CA LYS A 417 21.81 8.51 -27.43
C LYS A 417 21.61 9.89 -26.76
N ALA A 418 21.11 10.88 -27.50
CA ALA A 418 20.86 12.22 -26.95
C ALA A 418 19.70 12.25 -25.94
N GLU A 419 18.61 11.54 -26.23
CA GLU A 419 17.46 11.42 -25.33
C GLU A 419 17.82 10.57 -24.11
N PHE A 420 18.52 9.44 -24.34
CA PHE A 420 19.07 8.61 -23.27
C PHE A 420 19.92 9.43 -22.29
N LYS A 421 20.90 10.18 -22.82
CA LYS A 421 21.82 11.01 -22.01
C LYS A 421 21.08 12.08 -21.24
N PHE A 422 20.03 12.68 -21.81
CA PHE A 422 19.21 13.65 -21.08
C PHE A 422 18.60 13.01 -19.85
N TYR A 423 17.89 11.89 -20.01
CA TYR A 423 17.21 11.23 -18.89
C TYR A 423 18.17 10.62 -17.86
N SER A 424 19.24 9.96 -18.30
CA SER A 424 20.16 9.26 -17.40
C SER A 424 21.02 10.19 -16.54
N THR A 425 21.09 11.48 -16.89
CA THR A 425 21.89 12.48 -16.17
C THR A 425 21.05 13.51 -15.41
N LEU A 426 19.74 13.32 -15.30
CA LEU A 426 18.84 14.29 -14.63
C LEU A 426 19.23 14.52 -13.16
N THR A 427 19.57 13.44 -12.46
CA THR A 427 19.91 13.45 -11.02
C THR A 427 21.41 13.40 -10.75
N ASP A 428 22.24 13.49 -11.80
CA ASP A 428 23.70 13.50 -11.65
C ASP A 428 24.17 14.86 -11.13
N LEU A 429 24.75 14.88 -9.93
CA LEU A 429 25.28 16.08 -9.27
C LEU A 429 26.40 16.75 -10.07
N SER A 430 27.11 16.00 -10.92
CA SER A 430 28.15 16.54 -11.80
C SER A 430 27.59 17.21 -13.05
N ASN A 431 26.29 17.07 -13.32
CA ASN A 431 25.66 17.69 -14.47
C ASN A 431 25.63 19.22 -14.29
N PRO A 432 26.18 20.02 -15.23
CA PRO A 432 26.20 21.48 -15.13
C PRO A 432 24.79 22.11 -15.10
N TYR A 433 23.75 21.32 -15.37
CA TYR A 433 22.35 21.74 -15.34
C TYR A 433 21.54 21.07 -14.22
N TYR A 434 22.18 20.53 -13.19
CA TYR A 434 21.52 19.84 -12.09
C TYR A 434 20.34 20.64 -11.50
N GLU A 435 20.55 21.91 -11.14
CA GLU A 435 19.51 22.80 -10.58
C GLU A 435 18.33 23.05 -11.54
N GLU A 436 18.59 23.06 -12.86
CA GLU A 436 17.52 23.13 -13.85
C GLU A 436 16.78 21.79 -13.96
N ASN A 437 17.50 20.67 -13.94
CA ASN A 437 16.92 19.34 -13.99
C ASN A 437 15.98 19.11 -12.80
N GLN A 438 16.37 19.49 -11.58
CA GLN A 438 15.51 19.35 -10.39
C GLN A 438 14.16 20.04 -10.55
N ARG A 439 14.15 21.21 -11.20
CA ARG A 439 12.91 21.95 -11.49
C ARG A 439 12.08 21.32 -12.61
N LEU A 440 12.72 20.59 -13.53
CA LEU A 440 12.06 19.94 -14.66
C LEU A 440 11.52 18.54 -14.35
N ILE A 441 12.12 17.81 -13.39
CA ILE A 441 11.78 16.40 -13.08
C ILE A 441 10.29 16.18 -12.85
N LYS A 442 9.59 17.11 -12.18
CA LYS A 442 8.14 16.98 -11.90
C LYS A 442 7.27 16.88 -13.17
N PHE A 443 7.75 17.39 -14.30
CA PHE A 443 7.03 17.34 -15.57
C PHE A 443 7.34 16.07 -16.38
N LEU A 444 8.33 15.28 -15.97
CA LEU A 444 8.79 14.09 -16.67
C LEU A 444 8.11 12.82 -16.12
N PRO A 445 8.07 11.73 -16.91
CA PRO A 445 7.70 10.42 -16.38
C PRO A 445 8.67 10.00 -15.26
N LYS A 446 8.17 9.28 -14.25
CA LYS A 446 9.03 8.63 -13.25
C LYS A 446 9.95 7.63 -13.94
N LEU A 447 11.25 7.85 -13.79
CA LEU A 447 12.31 7.02 -14.38
C LEU A 447 12.73 5.95 -13.37
N ILE A 448 12.91 4.72 -13.84
CA ILE A 448 13.17 3.54 -12.99
C ILE A 448 14.58 3.02 -13.19
N SER A 449 15.01 2.85 -14.44
CA SER A 449 16.34 2.33 -14.76
C SER A 449 16.79 2.73 -16.16
N PHE A 450 18.08 2.61 -16.40
CA PHE A 450 18.76 2.96 -17.64
C PHE A 450 19.65 1.80 -18.09
N ASP A 451 19.65 1.49 -19.38
CA ASP A 451 20.58 0.54 -20.00
C ASP A 451 21.39 1.23 -21.10
N ASP A 452 22.64 1.57 -20.79
CA ASP A 452 23.58 2.22 -21.71
C ASP A 452 23.86 1.38 -22.97
N LYS A 453 23.85 0.04 -22.85
CA LYS A 453 24.23 -0.86 -23.96
C LYS A 453 23.19 -0.82 -25.07
N THR A 454 21.92 -0.82 -24.69
CA THR A 454 20.80 -0.77 -25.62
C THR A 454 20.25 0.65 -25.82
N CYS A 455 20.76 1.65 -25.09
CA CYS A 455 20.21 3.00 -25.01
C CYS A 455 18.72 3.00 -24.62
N SER A 456 18.33 2.12 -23.70
CA SER A 456 16.95 1.95 -23.28
C SER A 456 16.68 2.58 -21.91
N ILE A 457 15.52 3.20 -21.77
CA ILE A 457 15.07 3.82 -20.52
C ILE A 457 13.81 3.13 -20.04
N THR A 458 13.76 2.78 -18.75
CA THR A 458 12.58 2.19 -18.11
C THR A 458 11.85 3.27 -17.34
N MET A 459 10.56 3.46 -17.59
CA MET A 459 9.73 4.50 -16.97
C MET A 459 8.34 4.00 -16.58
N GLU A 460 7.63 4.79 -15.78
CA GLU A 460 6.24 4.54 -15.44
C GLU A 460 5.34 4.41 -16.67
N ASN A 461 4.30 3.57 -16.58
CA ASN A 461 3.25 3.51 -17.59
C ASN A 461 2.16 4.54 -17.29
N LEU A 462 2.09 5.60 -18.10
CA LEU A 462 1.13 6.69 -17.90
C LEU A 462 -0.32 6.30 -18.18
N THR A 463 -0.57 5.17 -18.85
CA THR A 463 -1.93 4.64 -19.04
C THR A 463 -2.43 3.85 -17.82
N TYR A 464 -1.57 3.60 -16.85
CA TYR A 464 -1.92 2.87 -15.64
C TYR A 464 -3.03 3.59 -14.86
N GLY A 465 -4.08 2.84 -14.50
CA GLY A 465 -5.23 3.43 -13.80
C GLY A 465 -6.35 3.96 -14.71
N LEU A 466 -6.11 4.13 -16.02
CA LEU A 466 -7.00 4.80 -16.98
C LEU A 466 -7.60 3.80 -17.99
N GLU A 467 -8.67 3.11 -17.60
CA GLU A 467 -9.29 2.00 -18.35
C GLU A 467 -9.86 2.45 -19.70
N ASN A 468 -10.45 3.64 -19.73
CA ASN A 468 -11.06 4.23 -20.92
C ASN A 468 -10.30 5.48 -21.36
N GLY A 469 -8.99 5.52 -21.10
CA GLY A 469 -8.14 6.67 -21.40
C GLY A 469 -8.10 7.01 -22.89
N SER A 470 -8.62 8.17 -23.26
CA SER A 470 -8.29 8.84 -24.51
C SER A 470 -6.87 9.39 -24.42
N ILE A 471 -6.06 9.18 -25.44
CA ILE A 471 -4.65 9.55 -25.48
C ILE A 471 -4.45 10.65 -26.51
N LEU A 472 -3.65 11.65 -26.16
CA LEU A 472 -3.26 12.74 -27.02
C LEU A 472 -1.75 13.00 -26.89
N ASP A 473 -1.00 12.66 -27.93
CA ASP A 473 0.41 12.99 -28.09
C ASP A 473 0.53 14.25 -28.95
N LEU A 474 0.95 15.37 -28.35
CA LEU A 474 1.17 16.64 -29.02
C LEU A 474 2.66 16.91 -29.15
N LYS A 475 3.18 16.98 -30.38
CA LYS A 475 4.54 17.43 -30.63
C LYS A 475 4.59 18.95 -30.60
N ILE A 476 5.46 19.48 -29.75
CA ILE A 476 5.64 20.91 -29.53
C ILE A 476 6.96 21.37 -30.17
N GLY A 477 6.96 22.57 -30.74
CA GLY A 477 8.08 23.21 -31.41
C GLY A 477 8.05 23.09 -32.94
N TYR A 478 8.25 24.20 -33.63
CA TYR A 478 8.32 24.31 -35.09
C TYR A 478 9.72 24.02 -35.69
N LYS A 479 10.82 24.18 -34.92
CA LYS A 479 12.18 23.77 -35.34
C LYS A 479 12.50 22.33 -34.91
N THR A 480 12.55 21.37 -35.85
CA THR A 480 12.78 19.92 -35.58
C THR A 480 14.19 19.40 -35.89
N TYR A 481 15.13 20.28 -36.25
CA TYR A 481 16.47 19.89 -36.70
C TYR A 481 17.58 20.58 -35.89
N HIS A 482 18.73 19.91 -35.79
CA HIS A 482 19.95 20.44 -35.16
C HIS A 482 20.58 21.54 -36.05
N PRO A 483 21.17 22.62 -35.50
CA PRO A 483 21.83 23.67 -36.29
C PRO A 483 22.84 23.12 -37.30
N ASN A 484 23.64 22.14 -36.87
CA ASN A 484 24.68 21.50 -37.70
C ASN A 484 24.15 20.37 -38.62
N CYS A 485 22.83 20.28 -38.88
CA CYS A 485 22.30 19.27 -39.81
C CYS A 485 22.65 19.59 -41.27
N SER A 486 22.69 18.57 -42.12
CA SER A 486 22.92 18.75 -43.57
C SER A 486 21.86 19.65 -44.20
N ALA A 487 22.24 20.37 -45.27
CA ALA A 487 21.33 21.24 -46.02
C ALA A 487 20.10 20.48 -46.54
N GLU A 488 20.28 19.22 -46.95
CA GLU A 488 19.18 18.33 -47.37
C GLU A 488 18.23 18.00 -46.22
N LYS A 489 18.75 17.67 -45.02
CA LYS A 489 17.94 17.39 -43.84
C LYS A 489 17.17 18.64 -43.41
N ARG A 490 17.81 19.81 -43.44
CA ARG A 490 17.18 21.10 -43.19
C ARG A 490 16.04 21.36 -44.18
N LYS A 491 16.28 21.19 -45.48
CA LYS A 491 15.27 21.37 -46.54
C LYS A 491 14.09 20.39 -46.39
N LYS A 492 14.35 19.12 -46.03
CA LYS A 492 13.32 18.11 -45.80
C LYS A 492 12.45 18.45 -44.58
N GLU A 493 13.06 18.87 -43.47
CA GLU A 493 12.32 19.23 -42.26
C GLU A 493 11.55 20.54 -42.44
N MET A 494 12.12 21.54 -43.14
CA MET A 494 11.40 22.77 -43.51
C MET A 494 10.23 22.51 -44.46
N LYS A 495 10.37 21.58 -45.43
CA LYS A 495 9.27 21.18 -46.32
C LYS A 495 8.14 20.50 -45.55
N LYS A 496 8.46 19.63 -44.59
CA LYS A 496 7.46 19.01 -43.70
C LYS A 496 6.76 20.05 -42.83
N ALA A 497 7.51 21.01 -42.30
CA ALA A 497 6.96 22.10 -41.50
C ALA A 497 5.99 22.95 -42.35
N ALA A 498 6.35 23.28 -43.58
CA ALA A 498 5.53 24.09 -44.50
C ALA A 498 4.26 23.40 -45.03
N GLN A 499 4.11 22.08 -44.87
CA GLN A 499 2.95 21.32 -45.33
C GLN A 499 1.80 21.26 -44.31
N CYS A 500 1.97 21.88 -43.13
CA CYS A 500 0.95 21.98 -42.10
C CYS A 500 0.76 23.46 -41.71
N ASP A 501 -0.49 23.94 -41.56
CA ASP A 501 -0.81 25.24 -40.93
C ASP A 501 -0.33 25.33 -39.45
N GLN A 502 0.25 24.24 -38.94
CA GLN A 502 0.89 24.05 -37.64
C GLN A 502 2.14 24.93 -37.42
N ASN A 503 2.69 25.54 -38.47
CA ASN A 503 3.83 26.46 -38.33
C ASN A 503 3.49 27.74 -37.56
N GLN A 504 2.25 28.22 -37.60
CA GLN A 504 1.83 29.40 -36.82
C GLN A 504 1.54 29.03 -35.35
N MET A 505 1.04 27.81 -35.11
CA MET A 505 0.64 27.34 -33.78
C MET A 505 1.82 26.84 -32.93
N GLY A 506 2.92 26.41 -33.56
CA GLY A 506 4.08 25.86 -32.86
C GLY A 506 3.84 24.48 -32.24
N LEU A 507 2.77 23.78 -32.61
CA LEU A 507 2.42 22.44 -32.14
C LEU A 507 1.68 21.62 -33.21
N ARG A 508 1.74 20.30 -33.08
CA ARG A 508 1.01 19.36 -33.94
C ARG A 508 0.61 18.08 -33.21
N VAL A 509 -0.42 17.40 -33.71
CA VAL A 509 -0.78 16.05 -33.24
C VAL A 509 0.28 15.05 -33.72
N GLY A 510 0.94 14.37 -32.79
CA GLY A 510 1.81 13.22 -33.03
C GLY A 510 1.02 11.91 -33.13
N GLY A 511 -0.01 11.80 -32.30
CA GLY A 511 -1.03 10.76 -32.33
C GLY A 511 -2.19 11.11 -31.41
N ILE A 512 -3.37 10.59 -31.73
CA ILE A 512 -4.57 10.75 -30.91
C ILE A 512 -5.36 9.45 -30.97
N LYS A 513 -5.89 9.04 -29.82
CA LYS A 513 -6.78 7.90 -29.65
C LYS A 513 -7.94 8.35 -28.78
N ILE A 514 -9.14 8.33 -29.33
CA ILE A 514 -10.36 8.70 -28.64
C ILE A 514 -11.11 7.40 -28.33
N ARG A 515 -11.38 7.18 -27.05
CA ARG A 515 -12.20 6.06 -26.57
C ARG A 515 -13.54 6.62 -26.11
N ASP A 516 -14.60 6.33 -26.86
CA ASP A 516 -15.98 6.63 -26.47
C ASP A 516 -16.89 5.41 -26.72
N GLN A 517 -18.19 5.54 -26.41
CA GLN A 517 -19.16 4.44 -26.58
C GLN A 517 -19.46 4.06 -28.05
N ASN A 518 -19.03 4.86 -29.03
CA ASN A 518 -19.21 4.59 -30.46
C ASN A 518 -18.04 3.79 -31.06
N GLY A 519 -17.00 3.49 -30.26
CA GLY A 519 -15.85 2.70 -30.64
C GLY A 519 -14.52 3.42 -30.39
N GLU A 520 -13.44 2.83 -30.89
CA GLU A 520 -12.10 3.41 -30.79
C GLU A 520 -11.76 4.15 -32.09
N LEU A 521 -11.61 5.47 -32.02
CA LEU A 521 -11.03 6.25 -33.12
C LEU A 521 -9.55 6.47 -32.86
N THR A 522 -8.69 5.86 -33.68
CA THR A 522 -7.24 6.03 -33.62
C THR A 522 -6.74 6.79 -34.84
N ILE A 523 -6.10 7.94 -34.62
CA ILE A 523 -5.44 8.74 -35.66
C ILE A 523 -3.96 8.86 -35.30
N ASN A 524 -3.10 8.25 -36.10
CA ASN A 524 -1.65 8.30 -35.91
C ASN A 524 -0.93 8.73 -37.20
N LYS A 525 0.30 9.21 -37.05
CA LYS A 525 1.14 9.71 -38.14
C LYS A 525 1.49 8.67 -39.23
N HIS A 526 1.30 7.38 -38.98
CA HIS A 526 1.87 6.30 -39.79
C HIS A 526 0.84 5.34 -40.41
N GLY A 527 -0.44 5.44 -40.08
CA GLY A 527 -1.40 4.36 -40.35
C GLY A 527 -2.85 4.75 -40.58
N SER A 528 -3.18 6.03 -40.84
CA SER A 528 -4.55 6.40 -41.24
C SER A 528 -4.56 7.50 -42.31
N GLU A 529 -5.43 7.37 -43.32
CA GLU A 529 -5.80 8.50 -44.21
C GLU A 529 -6.33 9.69 -43.39
N ALA A 530 -6.85 9.42 -42.19
CA ALA A 530 -7.39 10.39 -41.25
C ALA A 530 -6.36 11.36 -40.64
N TYR A 531 -5.08 10.99 -40.51
CA TYR A 531 -4.06 11.92 -39.98
C TYR A 531 -3.84 13.12 -40.91
N HIS A 532 -4.02 12.93 -42.21
CA HIS A 532 -4.00 14.01 -43.19
C HIS A 532 -5.23 14.93 -43.10
N LEU A 533 -6.22 14.65 -42.23
CA LEU A 533 -7.42 15.47 -42.07
C LEU A 533 -7.23 16.64 -41.09
N ILE A 534 -6.29 16.58 -40.13
CA ILE A 534 -6.03 17.69 -39.19
C ILE A 534 -5.18 18.77 -39.88
N ARG A 535 -5.81 19.50 -40.80
CA ARG A 535 -5.15 20.48 -41.67
C ARG A 535 -5.16 21.91 -41.15
N ASN A 536 -6.04 22.24 -40.21
CA ASN A 536 -6.24 23.60 -39.70
C ASN A 536 -6.55 23.63 -38.19
N GLU A 537 -6.55 24.84 -37.62
CA GLU A 537 -6.80 25.11 -36.19
C GLU A 537 -8.17 24.60 -35.72
N LYS A 538 -9.23 24.80 -36.51
CA LYS A 538 -10.59 24.37 -36.14
C LYS A 538 -10.66 22.86 -35.90
N LEU A 539 -10.18 22.08 -36.86
CA LEU A 539 -10.16 20.62 -36.74
C LEU A 539 -9.28 20.15 -35.58
N MET A 540 -8.15 20.82 -35.35
CA MET A 540 -7.31 20.50 -34.20
C MET A 540 -8.03 20.74 -32.87
N ASN A 541 -8.70 21.87 -32.72
CA ASN A 541 -9.54 22.16 -31.55
C ASN A 541 -10.63 21.10 -31.38
N ASP A 542 -11.35 20.73 -32.44
CA ASP A 542 -12.44 19.75 -32.38
C ASP A 542 -11.94 18.36 -31.92
N TYR A 543 -10.75 17.94 -32.38
CA TYR A 543 -10.15 16.66 -31.96
C TYR A 543 -9.61 16.70 -30.53
N ILE A 544 -8.97 17.80 -30.12
CA ILE A 544 -8.50 17.95 -28.74
C ILE A 544 -9.70 17.98 -27.79
N GLU A 545 -10.77 18.70 -28.12
CA GLU A 545 -12.01 18.75 -27.35
C GLU A 545 -12.60 17.35 -27.12
N GLN A 546 -12.60 16.49 -28.14
CA GLN A 546 -13.06 15.10 -28.02
C GLN A 546 -12.24 14.25 -27.05
N VAL A 547 -10.94 14.54 -26.84
CA VAL A 547 -10.13 13.82 -25.83
C VAL A 547 -10.67 14.04 -24.43
N PHE A 548 -11.19 15.24 -24.17
CA PHE A 548 -11.74 15.63 -22.87
C PHE A 548 -13.26 15.38 -22.77
N ARG A 549 -13.88 14.73 -23.76
CA ARG A 549 -15.33 14.51 -23.78
C ARG A 549 -15.66 13.03 -23.93
N SER A 550 -16.65 12.58 -23.17
CA SER A 550 -17.29 11.27 -23.37
C SER A 550 -18.72 11.50 -23.87
N ASN A 551 -19.23 10.64 -24.75
CA ASN A 551 -20.64 10.68 -25.18
C ASN A 551 -21.63 10.35 -24.04
N LEU A 552 -21.14 9.93 -22.87
CA LEU A 552 -21.93 9.72 -21.65
C LEU A 552 -21.95 10.96 -20.73
N ALA A 553 -21.10 11.96 -20.98
CA ALA A 553 -20.99 13.16 -20.16
C ALA A 553 -21.47 14.38 -20.96
N GLU A 554 -22.42 15.14 -20.39
CA GLU A 554 -22.93 16.35 -21.04
C GLU A 554 -21.84 17.40 -21.27
N GLN A 555 -20.83 17.44 -20.38
CA GLN A 555 -19.77 18.44 -20.31
C GLN A 555 -18.37 17.78 -20.37
N PRO A 556 -17.34 18.48 -20.90
CA PRO A 556 -15.96 18.01 -20.86
C PRO A 556 -15.46 17.73 -19.44
N ASN A 557 -14.45 16.86 -19.30
CA ASN A 557 -13.75 16.63 -18.04
C ASN A 557 -12.97 17.88 -17.63
N ARG A 558 -13.65 18.79 -16.92
CA ARG A 558 -13.10 20.07 -16.47
C ARG A 558 -11.88 19.91 -15.57
N GLU A 559 -11.86 18.89 -14.72
CA GLU A 559 -10.73 18.63 -13.83
C GLU A 559 -9.47 18.30 -14.64
N ALA A 560 -9.60 17.43 -15.65
CA ALA A 560 -8.50 17.11 -16.56
C ALA A 560 -8.05 18.33 -17.38
N LEU A 561 -8.99 19.15 -17.87
CA LEU A 561 -8.67 20.38 -18.60
C LEU A 561 -7.89 21.37 -17.73
N GLN A 562 -8.40 21.68 -16.54
CA GLN A 562 -7.76 22.59 -15.58
C GLN A 562 -6.39 22.09 -15.15
N GLY A 563 -6.29 20.77 -14.90
CA GLY A 563 -5.04 20.10 -14.59
C GLY A 563 -4.00 20.24 -15.69
N CYS A 564 -4.41 20.03 -16.95
CA CYS A 564 -3.52 20.20 -18.11
C CYS A 564 -3.08 21.67 -18.26
N ILE A 565 -4.01 22.62 -18.14
CA ILE A 565 -3.70 24.06 -18.20
C ILE A 565 -2.66 24.43 -17.14
N LYS A 566 -2.89 24.03 -15.89
CA LYS A 566 -1.99 24.30 -14.77
C LYS A 566 -0.61 23.68 -15.00
N PHE A 567 -0.55 22.42 -15.39
CA PHE A 567 0.70 21.73 -15.71
C PHE A 567 1.52 22.48 -16.77
N ILE A 568 0.87 22.90 -17.85
CA ILE A 568 1.55 23.61 -18.95
C ILE A 568 1.99 25.01 -18.52
N GLN A 569 1.19 25.72 -17.72
CA GLN A 569 1.57 27.03 -17.16
C GLN A 569 2.83 26.93 -16.30
N GLU A 570 2.86 25.99 -15.36
CA GLU A 570 4.04 25.76 -14.52
C GLU A 570 5.27 25.37 -15.36
N LEU A 571 5.09 24.55 -16.41
CA LEU A 571 6.17 24.18 -17.31
C LEU A 571 6.72 25.40 -18.05
N VAL A 572 5.85 26.28 -18.55
CA VAL A 572 6.25 27.54 -19.21
C VAL A 572 7.05 28.42 -18.25
N GLU A 573 6.61 28.57 -17.00
CA GLU A 573 7.34 29.35 -15.98
C GLU A 573 8.75 28.80 -15.74
N VAL A 574 8.89 27.48 -15.61
CA VAL A 574 10.21 26.87 -15.46
C VAL A 574 11.07 27.08 -16.71
N LEU A 575 10.52 26.84 -17.91
CA LEU A 575 11.24 27.01 -19.19
C LEU A 575 11.72 28.44 -19.44
N GLN A 576 11.04 29.45 -18.88
CA GLN A 576 11.46 30.86 -18.99
C GLN A 576 12.72 31.18 -18.16
N THR A 577 13.10 30.32 -17.22
CA THR A 577 14.18 30.57 -16.24
C THR A 577 15.42 29.69 -16.43
N ILE A 578 15.41 28.78 -17.39
CA ILE A 578 16.52 27.86 -17.66
C ILE A 578 17.45 28.38 -18.76
N LYS A 579 18.70 27.93 -18.76
CA LYS A 579 19.74 28.35 -19.72
C LYS A 579 19.99 27.31 -20.83
N ARG A 580 19.00 26.46 -21.08
CA ARG A 580 19.02 25.40 -22.10
C ARG A 580 17.88 25.56 -23.08
N MET A 581 18.12 25.10 -24.30
CA MET A 581 17.10 25.00 -25.33
C MET A 581 16.68 23.55 -25.52
N PHE A 582 15.36 23.35 -25.60
CA PHE A 582 14.75 22.13 -26.09
C PHE A 582 14.25 22.38 -27.52
N ARG A 583 14.28 21.36 -28.39
CA ARG A 583 13.80 21.54 -29.78
C ARG A 583 12.41 20.97 -29.99
N SER A 584 12.31 19.76 -30.52
CA SER A 584 11.05 19.07 -30.65
C SER A 584 10.92 18.11 -29.48
N THR A 585 9.86 18.30 -28.71
CA THR A 585 9.44 17.48 -27.57
C THR A 585 7.95 17.15 -27.75
N SER A 586 7.39 16.34 -26.85
CA SER A 586 5.96 16.08 -26.85
C SER A 586 5.34 16.27 -25.48
N ILE A 587 4.09 16.72 -25.45
CA ILE A 587 3.21 16.65 -24.29
C ILE A 587 2.27 15.48 -24.53
N LEU A 588 2.32 14.47 -23.65
CA LEU A 588 1.41 13.36 -23.65
C LEU A 588 0.32 13.61 -22.62
N ILE A 589 -0.93 13.61 -23.06
CA ILE A 589 -2.12 13.78 -22.24
C ILE A 589 -2.94 12.49 -22.34
N ILE A 590 -3.38 11.96 -21.22
CA ILE A 590 -4.28 10.81 -21.16
C ILE A 590 -5.43 11.19 -20.26
N VAL A 591 -6.66 11.07 -20.77
CA VAL A 591 -7.88 11.45 -20.05
C VAL A 591 -8.85 10.29 -20.07
N ASP A 592 -9.19 9.77 -18.90
CA ASP A 592 -10.30 8.85 -18.74
C ASP A 592 -11.53 9.67 -18.34
N ASN A 593 -12.39 9.93 -19.31
CA ASN A 593 -13.59 10.74 -19.12
C ASN A 593 -14.67 10.03 -18.28
N ILE A 594 -14.59 8.70 -18.12
CA ILE A 594 -15.55 7.91 -17.33
C ILE A 594 -15.13 7.95 -15.86
N SER A 595 -13.87 7.60 -15.57
CA SER A 595 -13.36 7.62 -14.19
C SER A 595 -12.96 9.02 -13.71
N LYS A 596 -13.04 10.02 -14.59
CA LYS A 596 -12.59 11.41 -14.41
C LYS A 596 -11.11 11.58 -14.10
N LYS A 597 -10.30 10.52 -14.22
CA LYS A 597 -8.86 10.55 -13.99
C LYS A 597 -8.11 11.03 -15.23
N TYR A 598 -6.93 11.61 -15.04
CA TYR A 598 -6.07 12.02 -16.14
C TYR A 598 -4.58 11.96 -15.74
N GLN A 599 -3.72 11.90 -16.76
CA GLN A 599 -2.27 11.95 -16.64
C GLN A 599 -1.71 12.89 -17.71
N ILE A 600 -0.70 13.69 -17.37
CA ILE A 600 -0.02 14.57 -18.32
C ILE A 600 1.48 14.57 -18.03
N LYS A 601 2.31 14.35 -19.06
CA LYS A 601 3.77 14.37 -18.96
C LYS A 601 4.45 14.96 -20.19
N TRP A 602 5.63 15.54 -19.98
CA TRP A 602 6.53 16.03 -21.01
C TRP A 602 7.55 14.96 -21.38
N ILE A 603 7.60 14.58 -22.66
CA ILE A 603 8.34 13.42 -23.17
C ILE A 603 9.09 13.74 -24.50
N ASP A 604 9.77 12.74 -25.06
CA ASP A 604 10.40 12.76 -26.40
C ASP A 604 11.51 13.80 -26.61
N PHE A 605 12.51 13.84 -25.71
CA PHE A 605 13.61 14.83 -25.69
C PHE A 605 14.73 14.53 -26.70
N ASN A 606 14.44 14.72 -27.99
CA ASN A 606 15.40 14.37 -29.04
C ASN A 606 16.65 15.29 -29.12
N TYR A 607 16.54 16.57 -28.71
CA TYR A 607 17.65 17.52 -28.76
C TYR A 607 17.57 18.51 -27.59
N VAL A 608 18.59 18.49 -26.73
CA VAL A 608 18.78 19.42 -25.61
C VAL A 608 20.15 20.08 -25.79
N MET A 609 20.20 21.42 -25.83
CA MET A 609 21.43 22.17 -26.16
C MET A 609 21.65 23.33 -25.19
N LYS A 610 22.91 23.70 -24.99
CA LYS A 610 23.28 24.94 -24.30
C LYS A 610 22.86 26.14 -25.16
N LEU A 611 22.41 27.22 -24.54
CA LEU A 611 22.38 28.53 -25.19
C LEU A 611 23.84 28.97 -25.43
N SER A 612 24.29 28.98 -26.69
CA SER A 612 25.63 29.50 -27.01
C SER A 612 25.68 30.99 -26.72
N ASP A 613 26.83 31.44 -26.22
CA ASP A 613 27.14 32.87 -26.09
C ASP A 613 27.43 33.52 -27.47
N ASP A 614 27.56 32.71 -28.54
CA ASP A 614 28.03 33.09 -29.88
C ASP A 614 26.96 33.15 -30.99
N ASP A 615 25.67 32.92 -30.72
CA ASP A 615 24.60 33.16 -31.71
C ASP A 615 24.16 34.64 -31.62
N GLU A 616 24.54 35.44 -32.63
CA GLU A 616 24.45 36.91 -32.72
C GLU A 616 23.04 37.55 -32.55
N ASN A 617 22.00 36.80 -32.15
CA ASN A 617 20.65 37.35 -32.01
C ASN A 617 19.99 37.01 -30.66
N PRO A 618 20.00 37.95 -29.70
CA PRO A 618 19.37 37.78 -28.37
C PRO A 618 17.88 37.42 -28.42
N LYS A 619 17.17 37.76 -29.49
CA LYS A 619 15.75 37.37 -29.66
C LYS A 619 15.55 35.87 -29.94
N GLU A 620 16.60 35.15 -30.33
CA GLU A 620 16.60 33.69 -30.48
C GLU A 620 17.08 32.92 -29.23
N GLN A 621 17.45 33.61 -28.14
CA GLN A 621 18.03 33.01 -26.92
C GLN A 621 16.99 32.42 -25.92
N MET A 622 15.72 32.79 -25.98
CA MET A 622 14.69 32.06 -25.22
C MET A 622 14.18 30.89 -26.07
N ASP A 623 13.74 29.79 -25.43
CA ASP A 623 13.04 28.68 -26.11
C ASP A 623 11.62 29.10 -26.54
N ASN A 624 11.52 30.22 -27.26
CA ASN A 624 10.31 30.76 -27.88
C ASN A 624 9.66 29.74 -28.83
N ASN A 625 10.43 28.75 -29.28
CA ASN A 625 9.98 27.63 -30.09
C ASN A 625 9.00 26.73 -29.32
N ILE A 626 9.38 26.23 -28.14
CA ILE A 626 8.48 25.41 -27.31
C ILE A 626 7.51 26.29 -26.52
N ILE A 627 7.98 27.39 -25.92
CA ILE A 627 7.15 28.28 -25.11
C ILE A 627 5.98 28.84 -25.93
N GLY A 628 6.21 29.22 -27.19
CA GLY A 628 5.14 29.68 -28.09
C GLY A 628 4.07 28.62 -28.31
N GLY A 629 4.47 27.38 -28.61
CA GLY A 629 3.55 26.25 -28.78
C GLY A 629 2.78 25.90 -27.51
N LEU A 630 3.43 25.93 -26.35
CA LEU A 630 2.76 25.69 -25.06
C LEU A 630 1.77 26.80 -24.70
N LYS A 631 2.11 28.07 -24.92
CA LYS A 631 1.18 29.19 -24.72
C LYS A 631 -0.04 29.11 -25.63
N TYR A 632 0.17 28.69 -26.88
CA TYR A 632 -0.92 28.45 -27.81
C TYR A 632 -1.81 27.29 -27.34
N LEU A 633 -1.23 26.19 -26.89
CA LEU A 633 -1.97 25.06 -26.31
C LEU A 633 -2.81 25.49 -25.10
N ILE A 634 -2.28 26.34 -24.20
CA ILE A 634 -3.05 26.91 -23.08
C ILE A 634 -4.27 27.68 -23.60
N SER A 635 -4.11 28.49 -24.65
CA SER A 635 -5.22 29.24 -25.26
C SER A 635 -6.30 28.31 -25.80
N MET A 636 -5.92 27.24 -26.51
CA MET A 636 -6.86 26.23 -27.03
C MET A 636 -7.61 25.53 -25.90
N LEU A 637 -6.91 25.06 -24.87
CA LEU A 637 -7.53 24.36 -23.73
C LEU A 637 -8.48 25.28 -22.94
N LYS A 638 -8.17 26.58 -22.80
CA LYS A 638 -9.06 27.56 -22.18
C LYS A 638 -10.31 27.84 -23.01
N GLN A 639 -10.19 27.86 -24.34
CA GLN A 639 -11.36 27.98 -25.21
C GLN A 639 -12.28 26.76 -25.07
N ILE A 640 -11.69 25.55 -24.96
CA ILE A 640 -12.45 24.32 -24.71
C ILE A 640 -13.12 24.36 -23.32
N GLU A 641 -12.44 24.88 -22.30
CA GLU A 641 -13.00 25.01 -20.94
C GLU A 641 -14.18 25.99 -20.85
N GLN A 642 -14.17 27.05 -21.68
CA GLN A 642 -15.20 28.09 -21.71
C GLN A 642 -16.47 27.70 -22.47
N LYS A 643 -16.38 26.74 -23.39
CA LYS A 643 -17.53 26.15 -24.10
C LYS A 643 -18.28 25.19 -23.19
#